data_AF-A0A2Z4FM51-F1
#
_entry.id   AF-A0A2Z4FM51-F1
#
_cell.length_a   1.000
_cell.length_b   1.000
_cell.length_c   1.000
_cell.angle_alpha   90.00
_cell.angle_beta   90.00
_cell.angle_gamma   90.00
#
_symmetry.space_group_name_H-M   'P 1'
#
loop_
_entity.id
_entity.type
_entity.pdbx_description
1 polymer ?
#
loop_
_entity_poly.entity_id
_entity_poly.type
_entity_poly.pdbx_seq_one_letter_code
_entity_poly.pdbx_strand_id
1 'polypeptide(L)'
;MLLGVIGVGSAAAQGQNEMASAQARTAQYIFVIDDSGSMSRQISREGPAADPDRLAVFAVRSTLSMLDSVDEATVVRLNGSNDGEQIVPIAPLKQNRKALEDKLSLKGALAEYAGRSTPCADSLAQVKEALNAAYRPNVAQVVMFMTDGACNGTKFSGDSFLKGLKSADDELFKFYLLRFDGRAYTRDLAQLAERTGGMSIVVNAEDPTGILEPFASALSRSQGYESYLLTPKKHELAAHKGARRVRLLAVAPDKGKALEFSIDPARQGDKPKVIGTPNTGVHQFEDGRRYRYAALDYRPGTVPVTVSVKGAGNDWKVVAVPEYRLFVEMKLRSGGCAAKAGRAGASSLSYAEVGSQICAEVRLVNDEGAIVTAAVASRGSEAVVQYQQPGEKSARALPAARQGDEARFHFERSNLVKGDHIIRPIVRLAVPGQKGATIAIKGAAHALQVSSLTIEANPDQVQFGALTPGASEFSELKISGNFPATAGRLVVQNRKDVPECVSFALSGVEEGKTQKITPGQSYKLGVDVAAYCGASSFARDIETAVRIEFRPSDSGLRPPTLVVPVKFSLNNEFAAPRKLSASLKAGDSALMNLKVDGNFKTDAEFNILLPPREQRDAWPSGSNDLELQFLDAAGEPIRNGGEVAQKAKKRFSPGGQGAPLQVRAASDACCAGGVYRTELVLAPTSGTKEPIRVPVEITVEAASMWQCWGSMILWALLALLLILLLLYVYNMFRNSHFLSKKSLVADIELLEWNATGMTSKASDGPRKVRTIVDKGFGFGPRASAWFKANPLKLGLPNDYRYDETVRLMLNPNQAQLTSLKVLDKVGHFEQLKARPRTAAHIFASKNNGFYGVPDEEGFLGAFRYENHMPSLDGELEVASFRNDKLVLEDSERMQGTFAGWEIG
;
A
#
# COMPACT_ATOMS: atom_id res chain seq x y z
N MET A 1 44.59 34.91 21.68
CA MET A 1 45.44 33.71 21.73
C MET A 1 44.57 32.50 21.39
N LEU A 2 44.73 31.96 20.19
CA LEU A 2 44.00 30.83 19.64
C LEU A 2 45.05 29.78 19.23
N LEU A 3 45.03 28.62 19.88
CA LEU A 3 45.75 27.38 19.56
C LEU A 3 44.77 26.27 20.01
N GLY A 4 44.41 25.23 19.29
CA GLY A 4 44.90 24.64 18.05
C GLY A 4 44.53 23.16 18.14
N VAL A 5 43.33 22.78 17.67
CA VAL A 5 42.87 21.39 17.64
C VAL A 5 43.14 20.85 16.24
N ILE A 6 44.22 20.08 16.10
CA ILE A 6 44.61 19.41 14.85
C ILE A 6 43.80 18.12 14.74
N GLY A 7 43.01 18.01 13.68
CA GLY A 7 42.16 16.87 13.37
C GLY A 7 42.97 15.64 12.93
N VAL A 8 42.70 14.51 13.57
CA VAL A 8 43.14 13.16 13.17
C VAL A 8 41.89 12.31 13.01
N GLY A 9 41.22 12.44 11.85
CA GLY A 9 39.92 11.78 11.61
C GLY A 9 39.66 11.33 10.17
N SER A 10 40.60 11.53 9.26
CA SER A 10 40.39 11.36 7.81
C SER A 10 40.70 9.95 7.27
N ALA A 11 41.61 9.19 7.88
CA ALA A 11 42.10 7.93 7.29
C ALA A 11 41.12 6.74 7.46
N ALA A 12 40.37 6.69 8.57
CA ALA A 12 39.46 5.57 8.86
C ALA A 12 38.15 5.62 8.04
N ALA A 13 37.73 6.81 7.60
CA ALA A 13 36.55 7.02 6.76
C ALA A 13 36.81 6.67 5.28
N GLN A 14 38.06 6.80 4.79
CA GLN A 14 38.44 6.43 3.42
C GLN A 14 38.43 4.91 3.21
N GLY A 15 38.97 4.12 4.15
CA GLY A 15 39.08 2.66 3.98
C GLY A 15 37.77 1.85 4.04
N GLN A 16 36.67 2.41 4.57
CA GLN A 16 35.37 1.72 4.70
C GLN A 16 34.42 1.92 3.51
N ASN A 17 34.56 2.99 2.74
CA ASN A 17 33.74 3.22 1.53
C ASN A 17 34.26 2.46 0.30
N GLU A 18 35.52 2.03 0.32
CA GLU A 18 36.23 1.60 -0.89
C GLU A 18 36.23 0.08 -1.13
N MET A 19 36.01 -0.79 -0.13
CA MET A 19 35.95 -2.25 -0.40
C MET A 19 34.64 -2.72 -1.05
N ALA A 20 33.58 -1.91 -1.01
CA ALA A 20 32.39 -2.14 -1.83
C ALA A 20 32.61 -1.73 -3.32
N SER A 21 33.83 -1.34 -3.73
CA SER A 21 34.09 -0.69 -5.02
C SER A 21 34.21 -1.56 -6.25
N ALA A 22 34.18 -2.88 -6.08
CA ALA A 22 34.31 -3.83 -7.19
C ALA A 22 32.98 -4.53 -7.55
N GLN A 23 31.89 -4.31 -6.82
CA GLN A 23 30.60 -4.96 -7.13
C GLN A 23 29.68 -3.99 -7.88
N ALA A 24 29.60 -4.21 -9.20
CA ALA A 24 28.75 -3.54 -10.18
C ALA A 24 28.98 -2.02 -10.36
N ARG A 25 29.73 -1.61 -11.39
CA ARG A 25 29.57 -0.27 -11.98
C ARG A 25 28.24 -0.22 -12.73
N THR A 26 27.12 -0.16 -12.02
CA THR A 26 25.95 0.57 -12.51
C THR A 26 26.41 2.02 -12.65
N ALA A 27 26.47 2.54 -13.87
CA ALA A 27 26.66 3.95 -14.08
C ALA A 27 25.29 4.64 -14.04
N GLN A 28 25.27 5.83 -13.43
CA GLN A 28 24.12 6.72 -13.45
C GLN A 28 24.34 7.74 -14.56
N TYR A 29 23.42 7.79 -15.53
CA TYR A 29 23.51 8.66 -16.69
C TYR A 29 22.55 9.85 -16.57
N ILE A 30 23.10 11.06 -16.70
CA ILE A 30 22.32 12.28 -16.65
C ILE A 30 22.51 12.98 -17.99
N PHE A 31 21.42 13.13 -18.74
CA PHE A 31 21.41 13.86 -20.00
C PHE A 31 20.89 15.27 -19.75
N VAL A 32 21.76 16.27 -19.83
CA VAL A 32 21.36 17.68 -19.75
C VAL A 32 21.28 18.23 -21.16
N ILE A 33 20.09 18.67 -21.55
CA ILE A 33 19.79 19.07 -22.93
C ILE A 33 19.37 20.54 -22.92
N ASP A 34 20.11 21.34 -23.69
CA ASP A 34 19.76 22.72 -23.99
C ASP A 34 18.44 22.79 -24.77
N ASP A 35 17.49 23.52 -24.21
CA ASP A 35 16.17 23.76 -24.77
C ASP A 35 15.94 25.24 -25.08
N SER A 36 17.01 26.01 -25.27
CA SER A 36 16.91 27.41 -25.65
C SER A 36 16.39 27.59 -27.07
N GLY A 37 15.74 28.72 -27.33
CA GLY A 37 15.12 29.01 -28.64
C GLY A 37 16.07 28.97 -29.85
N SER A 38 17.39 29.12 -29.67
CA SER A 38 18.40 28.99 -30.74
C SER A 38 18.54 27.55 -31.26
N MET A 39 18.07 26.56 -30.49
CA MET A 39 18.00 25.17 -30.92
C MET A 39 16.90 24.94 -31.96
N SER A 40 15.80 25.73 -31.97
CA SER A 40 14.62 25.53 -32.85
C SER A 40 14.55 26.50 -34.03
N ARG A 41 14.07 26.01 -35.20
CA ARG A 41 13.71 26.85 -36.36
C ARG A 41 12.58 27.83 -36.08
N GLN A 42 11.65 27.46 -35.19
CA GLN A 42 10.42 28.22 -34.96
C GLN A 42 10.63 29.47 -34.08
N ILE A 43 11.71 29.48 -33.29
CA ILE A 43 11.93 30.46 -32.22
C ILE A 43 13.20 31.29 -32.46
N SER A 44 14.19 30.76 -33.21
CA SER A 44 15.43 31.49 -33.49
C SER A 44 15.20 32.77 -34.28
N ARG A 45 15.53 33.92 -33.66
CA ARG A 45 15.68 35.22 -34.33
C ARG A 45 17.14 35.50 -34.74
N GLU A 46 18.08 34.65 -34.34
CA GLU A 46 19.53 34.84 -34.42
C GLU A 46 20.19 33.68 -35.19
N GLY A 47 20.12 33.73 -36.52
CA GLY A 47 20.80 32.77 -37.40
C GLY A 47 20.09 31.39 -37.53
N PRO A 48 20.69 30.45 -38.30
CA PRO A 48 20.11 29.12 -38.49
C PRO A 48 19.96 28.42 -37.14
N ALA A 49 18.94 27.59 -36.97
CA ALA A 49 18.77 26.78 -35.76
C ALA A 49 19.92 25.79 -35.58
N ALA A 50 20.37 25.55 -34.35
CA ALA A 50 21.45 24.59 -34.08
C ALA A 50 20.98 23.14 -34.19
N ASP A 51 19.75 22.85 -33.79
CA ASP A 51 19.14 21.52 -33.86
C ASP A 51 17.75 21.56 -34.52
N PRO A 52 17.68 21.96 -35.80
CA PRO A 52 16.42 22.23 -36.49
C PRO A 52 15.46 21.04 -36.51
N ASP A 53 16.00 19.83 -36.46
CA ASP A 53 15.26 18.58 -36.56
C ASP A 53 15.13 17.87 -35.20
N ARG A 54 15.51 18.54 -34.09
CA ARG A 54 15.41 18.01 -32.73
C ARG A 54 16.19 16.68 -32.55
N LEU A 55 17.32 16.57 -33.23
CA LEU A 55 18.22 15.42 -33.21
C LEU A 55 18.81 15.16 -31.83
N ALA A 56 18.90 16.18 -30.98
CA ALA A 56 19.23 16.06 -29.56
C ALA A 56 18.33 15.06 -28.83
N VAL A 57 17.02 15.26 -28.95
CA VAL A 57 15.99 14.41 -28.34
C VAL A 57 16.05 13.02 -28.94
N PHE A 58 16.25 12.92 -30.26
CA PHE A 58 16.46 11.64 -30.92
C PHE A 58 17.69 10.89 -30.38
N ALA A 59 18.81 11.58 -30.15
CA ALA A 59 20.04 11.00 -29.65
C ALA A 59 19.87 10.46 -28.23
N VAL A 60 19.22 11.21 -27.33
CA VAL A 60 18.92 10.75 -25.97
C VAL A 60 17.99 9.55 -26.01
N ARG A 61 16.89 9.59 -26.77
CA ARG A 61 15.96 8.45 -26.89
C ARG A 61 16.64 7.19 -27.41
N SER A 62 17.49 7.35 -28.42
CA SER A 62 18.25 6.24 -28.99
C SER A 62 19.26 5.68 -27.99
N THR A 63 19.93 6.55 -27.24
CA THR A 63 20.85 6.16 -26.17
C THR A 63 20.11 5.42 -25.05
N LEU A 64 18.95 5.93 -24.60
CA LEU A 64 18.09 5.24 -23.61
C LEU A 64 17.61 3.88 -24.12
N SER A 65 17.40 3.72 -25.42
CA SER A 65 17.04 2.44 -26.05
C SER A 65 18.20 1.44 -26.06
N MET A 66 19.45 1.92 -26.01
CA MET A 66 20.65 1.11 -25.83
C MET A 66 20.94 0.79 -24.36
N LEU A 67 20.31 1.47 -23.40
CA LEU A 67 20.49 1.19 -21.97
C LEU A 67 19.53 0.08 -21.51
N ASP A 68 19.98 -0.73 -20.55
CA ASP A 68 19.20 -1.84 -19.98
C ASP A 68 18.14 -1.37 -18.98
N SER A 69 17.23 -2.26 -18.61
CA SER A 69 16.25 -2.02 -17.53
C SER A 69 16.89 -1.77 -16.15
N VAL A 70 18.13 -2.22 -15.92
CA VAL A 70 18.87 -2.02 -14.67
C VAL A 70 19.77 -0.80 -14.69
N ASP A 71 20.05 -0.23 -15.86
CA ASP A 71 20.83 0.99 -15.98
C ASP A 71 19.99 2.15 -15.42
N GLU A 72 20.64 3.10 -14.74
CA GLU A 72 19.97 4.23 -14.11
C GLU A 72 20.20 5.48 -14.93
N ALA A 73 19.12 6.18 -15.27
CA ALA A 73 19.23 7.38 -16.07
C ALA A 73 18.18 8.42 -15.69
N THR A 74 18.47 9.68 -16.02
CA THR A 74 17.50 10.77 -16.02
C THR A 74 17.82 11.77 -17.13
N VAL A 75 16.82 12.57 -17.48
CA VAL A 75 16.91 13.63 -18.51
C VAL A 75 16.51 14.95 -17.87
N VAL A 76 17.35 15.96 -18.09
CA VAL A 76 17.23 17.29 -17.50
C VAL A 76 17.16 18.31 -18.61
N ARG A 77 16.14 19.16 -18.56
CA ARG A 77 15.99 20.33 -19.42
C ARG A 77 16.82 21.47 -18.85
N LEU A 78 17.65 22.11 -19.68
CA LEU A 78 18.57 23.15 -19.21
C LEU A 78 17.84 24.33 -18.56
N ASN A 79 16.74 24.81 -19.14
CA ASN A 79 15.91 25.88 -18.58
C ASN A 79 14.90 25.40 -17.52
N GLY A 80 14.81 24.09 -17.26
CA GLY A 80 13.83 23.53 -16.33
C GLY A 80 13.89 24.14 -14.93
N SER A 81 15.10 24.47 -14.45
CA SER A 81 15.29 25.09 -13.14
C SER A 81 14.62 26.45 -13.01
N ASN A 82 14.64 27.26 -14.07
CA ASN A 82 14.03 28.60 -14.09
C ASN A 82 12.51 28.52 -14.16
N ASP A 83 11.99 27.46 -14.76
CA ASP A 83 10.55 27.21 -14.92
C ASP A 83 9.95 26.43 -13.74
N GLY A 84 10.72 26.14 -12.70
CA GLY A 84 10.27 25.37 -11.52
C GLY A 84 10.07 23.88 -11.78
N GLU A 85 10.62 23.34 -12.88
CA GLU A 85 10.55 21.93 -13.22
C GLU A 85 11.46 21.10 -12.31
N GLN A 86 10.91 20.09 -11.66
CA GLN A 86 11.68 19.15 -10.86
C GLN A 86 12.35 18.08 -11.75
N ILE A 87 13.62 17.77 -11.44
CA ILE A 87 14.36 16.68 -12.07
C ILE A 87 13.71 15.34 -11.67
N VAL A 88 13.43 14.49 -12.67
CA VAL A 88 13.00 13.11 -12.41
C VAL A 88 14.14 12.41 -11.65
N PRO A 89 13.87 11.76 -10.50
CA PRO A 89 14.90 11.07 -9.76
C PRO A 89 15.68 10.08 -10.62
N ILE A 90 17.00 10.03 -10.42
CA ILE A 90 17.87 9.03 -11.07
C ILE A 90 17.46 7.66 -10.54
N ALA A 91 16.88 6.83 -11.39
CA ALA A 91 16.32 5.53 -11.03
C ALA A 91 16.57 4.52 -12.17
N PRO A 92 16.47 3.20 -11.89
CA PRO A 92 16.59 2.17 -12.91
C PRO A 92 15.54 2.36 -14.01
N LEU A 93 15.93 2.17 -15.26
CA LEU A 93 15.04 2.36 -16.42
C LEU A 93 13.81 1.45 -16.39
N LYS A 94 13.85 0.32 -15.68
CA LYS A 94 12.66 -0.50 -15.40
C LYS A 94 11.53 0.30 -14.74
N GLN A 95 11.88 1.31 -13.94
CA GLN A 95 10.94 2.11 -13.14
C GLN A 95 10.56 3.41 -13.83
N ASN A 96 11.50 4.10 -14.50
CA ASN A 96 11.29 5.45 -15.01
C ASN A 96 11.37 5.61 -16.54
N ARG A 97 11.63 4.56 -17.34
CA ARG A 97 11.79 4.66 -18.81
C ARG A 97 10.64 5.39 -19.48
N LYS A 98 9.39 5.02 -19.18
CA LYS A 98 8.22 5.65 -19.78
C LYS A 98 8.14 7.16 -19.48
N ALA A 99 8.43 7.55 -18.23
CA ALA A 99 8.46 8.96 -17.84
C ALA A 99 9.54 9.76 -18.58
N LEU A 100 10.71 9.16 -18.82
CA LEU A 100 11.77 9.78 -19.63
C LEU A 100 11.39 9.86 -21.11
N GLU A 101 10.79 8.81 -21.67
CA GLU A 101 10.29 8.77 -23.05
C GLU A 101 9.19 9.83 -23.29
N ASP A 102 8.29 10.03 -22.32
CA ASP A 102 7.24 11.05 -22.37
C ASP A 102 7.83 12.47 -22.35
N LYS A 103 8.88 12.71 -21.54
CA LYS A 103 9.64 13.99 -21.55
C LYS A 103 10.36 14.23 -22.87
N LEU A 104 10.83 13.18 -23.51
CA LEU A 104 11.47 13.21 -24.83
C LEU A 104 10.45 13.14 -25.99
N SER A 105 9.15 13.28 -25.70
CA SER A 105 8.15 13.37 -26.76
C SER A 105 8.33 14.67 -27.55
N LEU A 106 8.06 14.62 -28.86
CA LEU A 106 8.16 15.79 -29.73
C LEU A 106 7.13 16.88 -29.39
N LYS A 107 6.16 16.59 -28.52
CA LYS A 107 5.18 17.57 -28.02
C LYS A 107 5.47 18.00 -26.58
N GLY A 108 6.59 17.55 -26.02
CA GLY A 108 7.01 17.88 -24.65
C GLY A 108 7.86 19.15 -24.61
N ALA A 109 7.85 19.84 -23.46
CA ALA A 109 8.56 21.10 -23.24
C ALA A 109 10.06 21.03 -23.60
N LEU A 110 10.71 19.87 -23.41
CA LEU A 110 12.11 19.69 -23.77
C LEU A 110 12.35 19.75 -25.29
N ALA A 111 11.43 19.22 -26.10
CA ALA A 111 11.56 19.17 -27.55
C ALA A 111 11.00 20.42 -28.25
N GLU A 112 10.22 21.26 -27.53
CA GLU A 112 9.71 22.53 -28.04
C GLU A 112 10.78 23.61 -28.11
N TYR A 113 11.86 23.47 -27.33
CA TYR A 113 12.93 24.45 -27.20
C TYR A 113 12.41 25.86 -26.83
N ALA A 114 11.46 25.91 -25.91
CA ALA A 114 10.80 27.14 -25.47
C ALA A 114 11.63 27.99 -24.48
N GLY A 115 12.81 27.50 -24.08
CA GLY A 115 13.70 28.17 -23.15
C GLY A 115 14.20 29.51 -23.68
N ARG A 116 14.27 30.51 -22.81
CA ARG A 116 14.70 31.88 -23.16
C ARG A 116 16.17 32.17 -22.84
N SER A 117 16.83 31.28 -22.11
CA SER A 117 18.19 31.47 -21.62
C SER A 117 18.96 30.14 -21.64
N THR A 118 20.20 30.14 -21.16
CA THR A 118 21.11 29.00 -21.03
C THR A 118 21.70 28.99 -19.61
N PRO A 119 20.85 28.77 -18.57
CA PRO A 119 21.20 28.98 -17.16
C PRO A 119 22.06 27.84 -16.58
N CYS A 120 23.27 27.65 -17.10
CA CYS A 120 24.11 26.51 -16.75
C CYS A 120 24.36 26.35 -15.25
N ALA A 121 24.56 27.46 -14.53
CA ALA A 121 24.85 27.43 -13.09
C ALA A 121 23.67 26.86 -12.28
N ASP A 122 22.45 27.32 -12.57
CA ASP A 122 21.25 26.92 -11.82
C ASP A 122 20.85 25.48 -12.18
N SER A 123 20.90 25.12 -13.47
CA SER A 123 20.63 23.76 -13.93
C SER A 123 21.64 22.76 -13.34
N LEU A 124 22.94 23.08 -13.38
CA LEU A 124 23.96 22.21 -12.80
C LEU A 124 23.89 22.16 -11.26
N ALA A 125 23.38 23.20 -10.58
CA ALA A 125 23.11 23.13 -9.15
C ALA A 125 22.04 22.07 -8.83
N GLN A 126 20.93 22.03 -9.58
CA GLN A 126 19.91 20.99 -9.41
C GLN A 126 20.44 19.60 -9.79
N VAL A 127 21.24 19.50 -10.87
CA VAL A 127 21.91 18.25 -11.24
C VAL A 127 22.81 17.76 -10.11
N LYS A 128 23.56 18.64 -9.46
CA LYS A 128 24.40 18.30 -8.30
C LYS A 128 23.58 17.77 -7.13
N GLU A 129 22.44 18.38 -6.83
CA GLU A 129 21.52 17.88 -5.80
C GLU A 129 21.00 16.48 -6.14
N ALA A 130 20.53 16.28 -7.38
CA ALA A 130 20.06 14.98 -7.86
C ALA A 130 21.17 13.91 -7.80
N LEU A 131 22.39 14.26 -8.20
CA LEU A 131 23.56 13.40 -8.12
C LEU A 131 23.90 13.03 -6.67
N ASN A 132 23.88 13.99 -5.75
CA ASN A 132 24.17 13.75 -4.33
C ASN A 132 23.07 12.95 -3.62
N ALA A 133 21.81 13.11 -4.05
CA ALA A 133 20.68 12.35 -3.54
C ALA A 133 20.71 10.89 -4.03
N ALA A 134 21.08 10.68 -5.30
CA ALA A 134 21.23 9.35 -5.89
C ALA A 134 22.60 8.70 -5.64
N TYR A 135 23.49 9.40 -4.95
CA TYR A 135 24.85 8.95 -4.71
C TYR A 135 24.86 7.61 -3.98
N ARG A 136 25.60 6.66 -4.55
CA ARG A 136 25.98 5.41 -3.90
C ARG A 136 27.49 5.28 -4.01
N PRO A 137 28.17 4.82 -2.94
CA PRO A 137 29.58 4.51 -3.03
C PRO A 137 29.85 3.63 -4.24
N ASN A 138 30.89 3.96 -5.01
CA ASN A 138 31.40 3.13 -6.11
C ASN A 138 30.55 3.02 -7.38
N VAL A 139 29.47 3.80 -7.47
CA VAL A 139 28.68 3.97 -8.68
C VAL A 139 29.20 5.20 -9.43
N ALA A 140 29.60 5.00 -10.68
CA ALA A 140 30.05 6.10 -11.53
C ALA A 140 28.87 7.00 -11.91
N GLN A 141 29.04 8.30 -11.83
CA GLN A 141 28.04 9.28 -12.22
C GLN A 141 28.52 10.04 -13.44
N VAL A 142 27.76 9.97 -14.54
CA VAL A 142 28.14 10.47 -15.85
C VAL A 142 27.13 11.52 -16.30
N VAL A 143 27.58 12.75 -16.48
CA VAL A 143 26.79 13.84 -17.05
C VAL A 143 27.18 14.02 -18.51
N MET A 144 26.21 13.92 -19.40
CA MET A 144 26.32 14.32 -20.80
C MET A 144 25.56 15.64 -20.96
N PHE A 145 26.31 16.74 -21.03
CA PHE A 145 25.79 18.08 -21.14
C PHE A 145 25.87 18.54 -22.58
N MET A 146 24.74 18.85 -23.19
CA MET A 146 24.68 19.27 -24.58
C MET A 146 24.13 20.70 -24.72
N THR A 147 24.79 21.52 -25.51
CA THR A 147 24.44 22.94 -25.72
C THR A 147 24.89 23.48 -27.07
N ASP A 148 24.16 24.46 -27.58
CA ASP A 148 24.50 25.28 -28.75
C ASP A 148 24.90 26.72 -28.37
N GLY A 149 25.02 27.04 -27.08
CA GLY A 149 25.20 28.40 -26.60
C GLY A 149 26.18 28.53 -25.43
N ALA A 150 26.68 29.75 -25.22
CA ALA A 150 27.38 30.09 -23.99
C ALA A 150 26.37 30.25 -22.85
N CYS A 151 26.77 29.89 -21.63
CA CYS A 151 25.97 30.09 -20.42
C CYS A 151 25.68 31.58 -20.20
N ASN A 152 24.44 31.90 -19.88
CA ASN A 152 24.02 33.25 -19.49
C ASN A 152 23.42 33.25 -18.07
N GLY A 153 23.26 34.44 -17.48
CA GLY A 153 22.85 34.60 -16.08
C GLY A 153 24.00 34.41 -15.08
N THR A 154 23.78 33.62 -14.03
CA THR A 154 24.77 33.40 -12.96
C THR A 154 26.05 32.78 -13.51
N LYS A 155 27.21 33.35 -13.16
CA LYS A 155 28.51 32.86 -13.63
C LYS A 155 28.75 31.43 -13.14
N PHE A 156 28.88 30.50 -14.08
CA PHE A 156 29.25 29.12 -13.79
C PHE A 156 30.73 29.00 -13.42
N SER A 157 31.06 28.07 -12.51
CA SER A 157 32.43 27.69 -12.18
C SER A 157 32.49 26.18 -11.94
N GLY A 158 33.34 25.47 -12.69
CA GLY A 158 33.53 24.03 -12.52
C GLY A 158 34.02 23.63 -11.12
N ASP A 159 34.87 24.45 -10.49
CA ASP A 159 35.32 24.23 -9.11
C ASP A 159 34.17 24.28 -8.10
N SER A 160 33.30 25.29 -8.23
CA SER A 160 32.13 25.43 -7.37
C SER A 160 31.16 24.26 -7.54
N PHE A 161 30.98 23.80 -8.78
CA PHE A 161 30.15 22.63 -9.07
C PHE A 161 30.71 21.36 -8.42
N LEU A 162 31.99 21.05 -8.62
CA LEU A 162 32.64 19.85 -8.06
C LEU A 162 32.72 19.87 -6.54
N LYS A 163 32.87 21.04 -5.90
CA LYS A 163 33.00 21.16 -4.45
C LYS A 163 31.77 20.63 -3.72
N GLY A 164 31.89 19.52 -2.99
CA GLY A 164 30.77 18.91 -2.25
C GLY A 164 29.85 18.06 -3.12
N LEU A 165 30.29 17.71 -4.33
CA LEU A 165 29.71 16.62 -5.11
C LEU A 165 30.40 15.31 -4.68
N LYS A 166 29.67 14.43 -3.99
CA LYS A 166 30.24 13.22 -3.37
C LYS A 166 30.97 12.31 -4.35
N SER A 167 30.42 12.13 -5.56
CA SER A 167 31.05 11.33 -6.61
C SER A 167 32.31 11.98 -7.20
N ALA A 168 32.45 13.30 -7.13
CA ALA A 168 33.68 13.98 -7.51
C ALA A 168 34.76 13.81 -6.44
N ASP A 169 34.39 13.87 -5.17
CA ASP A 169 35.30 13.61 -4.04
C ASP A 169 35.86 12.17 -4.10
N ASP A 170 35.07 11.22 -4.59
CA ASP A 170 35.48 9.83 -4.84
C ASP A 170 36.16 9.60 -6.20
N GLU A 171 36.35 10.65 -7.02
CA GLU A 171 36.90 10.57 -8.37
C GLU A 171 36.11 9.67 -9.36
N LEU A 172 34.81 9.47 -9.11
CA LEU A 172 33.87 8.64 -9.88
C LEU A 172 32.91 9.45 -10.76
N PHE A 173 32.99 10.78 -10.69
CA PHE A 173 32.23 11.69 -11.53
C PHE A 173 32.90 11.93 -12.88
N LYS A 174 32.13 11.85 -13.98
CA LYS A 174 32.56 12.16 -15.35
C LYS A 174 31.63 13.19 -15.99
N PHE A 175 32.20 14.20 -16.63
CA PHE A 175 31.45 15.22 -17.37
C PHE A 175 31.86 15.20 -18.85
N TYR A 176 30.89 15.04 -19.73
CA TYR A 176 31.06 15.12 -21.18
C TYR A 176 30.30 16.33 -21.70
N LEU A 177 30.98 17.20 -22.44
CA LEU A 177 30.38 18.36 -23.10
C LEU A 177 30.15 18.02 -24.58
N LEU A 178 28.91 18.06 -25.03
CA LEU A 178 28.50 17.87 -26.42
C LEU A 178 28.12 19.24 -26.98
N ARG A 179 28.93 19.81 -27.89
CA ARG A 179 28.71 21.17 -28.40
C ARG A 179 28.42 21.17 -29.88
N PHE A 180 27.44 21.95 -30.32
CA PHE A 180 27.16 22.09 -31.74
C PHE A 180 28.31 22.78 -32.48
N ASP A 181 28.61 22.29 -33.68
CA ASP A 181 29.67 22.83 -34.51
C ASP A 181 29.42 24.30 -34.88
N GLY A 182 30.50 25.09 -34.91
CA GLY A 182 30.44 26.52 -35.20
C GLY A 182 29.75 27.40 -34.15
N ARG A 183 29.30 26.86 -33.01
CA ARG A 183 28.58 27.61 -31.97
C ARG A 183 29.46 28.07 -30.79
N ALA A 184 29.04 29.16 -30.15
CA ALA A 184 29.67 29.66 -28.93
C ALA A 184 29.36 28.74 -27.74
N TYR A 185 30.29 28.64 -26.78
CA TYR A 185 30.13 27.83 -25.57
C TYR A 185 30.96 28.42 -24.42
N THR A 186 30.62 28.06 -23.18
CA THR A 186 31.37 28.48 -22.00
C THR A 186 32.60 27.62 -21.77
N ARG A 187 33.79 28.24 -21.77
CA ARG A 187 35.08 27.54 -21.60
C ARG A 187 35.18 26.75 -20.29
N ASP A 188 34.57 27.23 -19.21
CA ASP A 188 34.58 26.55 -17.91
C ASP A 188 33.89 25.17 -17.95
N LEU A 189 32.92 24.95 -18.86
CA LEU A 189 32.33 23.63 -19.08
C LEU A 189 33.31 22.67 -19.76
N ALA A 190 34.10 23.16 -20.72
CA ALA A 190 35.13 22.36 -21.37
C ALA A 190 36.26 21.99 -20.39
N GLN A 191 36.68 22.94 -19.56
CA GLN A 191 37.65 22.68 -18.48
C GLN A 191 37.12 21.67 -17.46
N LEU A 192 35.82 21.73 -17.11
CA LEU A 192 35.19 20.72 -16.25
C LEU A 192 35.24 19.32 -16.88
N ALA A 193 34.97 19.22 -18.20
CA ALA A 193 35.06 17.95 -18.92
C ALA A 193 36.46 17.35 -18.84
N GLU A 194 37.49 18.15 -19.13
CA GLU A 194 38.90 17.73 -19.05
C GLU A 194 39.30 17.30 -17.64
N ARG A 195 38.95 18.09 -16.62
CA ARG A 195 39.32 17.84 -15.22
C ARG A 195 38.69 16.57 -14.65
N THR A 196 37.50 16.22 -15.10
CA THR A 196 36.81 14.99 -14.67
C THR A 196 37.24 13.77 -15.49
N GLY A 197 38.12 13.95 -16.49
CA GLY A 197 38.54 12.89 -17.41
C GLY A 197 37.46 12.48 -18.40
N GLY A 198 36.49 13.35 -18.66
CA GLY A 198 35.62 13.28 -19.83
C GLY A 198 36.22 14.07 -21.00
N MET A 199 35.37 14.62 -21.87
CA MET A 199 35.82 15.38 -23.05
C MET A 199 34.75 16.34 -23.59
N SER A 200 35.23 17.35 -24.33
CA SER A 200 34.41 18.19 -25.20
C SER A 200 34.36 17.57 -26.61
N ILE A 201 33.17 17.20 -27.06
CA ILE A 201 32.92 16.54 -28.34
C ILE A 201 32.05 17.48 -29.19
N VAL A 202 32.44 17.66 -30.45
CA VAL A 202 31.64 18.44 -31.41
C VAL A 202 30.55 17.56 -32.01
N VAL A 203 29.34 18.08 -32.08
CA VAL A 203 28.17 17.44 -32.71
C VAL A 203 27.67 18.29 -33.88
N ASN A 204 27.00 17.67 -34.85
CA ASN A 204 26.30 18.39 -35.92
C ASN A 204 24.88 17.83 -36.12
N ALA A 205 24.01 18.69 -36.65
CA ALA A 205 22.60 18.37 -36.88
C ALA A 205 22.28 18.04 -38.36
N GLU A 206 23.28 17.87 -39.21
CA GLU A 206 23.06 17.63 -40.65
C GLU A 206 22.61 16.18 -40.93
N ASP A 207 23.11 15.24 -40.14
CA ASP A 207 22.84 13.82 -40.27
C ASP A 207 22.70 13.17 -38.88
N PRO A 208 21.80 12.18 -38.70
CA PRO A 208 21.59 11.57 -37.39
C PRO A 208 22.85 10.96 -36.75
N THR A 209 23.84 10.54 -37.53
CA THR A 209 25.11 10.05 -36.94
C THR A 209 26.03 11.16 -36.47
N GLY A 210 25.88 12.38 -36.99
CA GLY A 210 26.55 13.58 -36.50
C GLY A 210 26.25 13.93 -35.03
N ILE A 211 25.19 13.34 -34.47
CA ILE A 211 24.87 13.43 -33.03
C ILE A 211 24.95 12.08 -32.32
N LEU A 212 24.56 10.97 -32.95
CA LEU A 212 24.53 9.65 -32.30
C LEU A 212 25.92 9.10 -32.02
N GLU A 213 26.88 9.29 -32.93
CA GLU A 213 28.27 8.85 -32.72
C GLU A 213 28.90 9.58 -31.52
N PRO A 214 28.79 10.92 -31.39
CA PRO A 214 29.20 11.63 -30.17
C PRO A 214 28.58 11.11 -28.88
N PHE A 215 27.27 10.85 -28.84
CA PHE A 215 26.59 10.30 -27.66
C PHE A 215 27.10 8.91 -27.32
N ALA A 216 27.24 8.03 -28.31
CA ALA A 216 27.78 6.69 -28.10
C ALA A 216 29.26 6.71 -27.72
N SER A 217 30.03 7.68 -28.22
CA SER A 217 31.42 7.89 -27.83
C SER A 217 31.49 8.34 -26.38
N ALA A 218 30.64 9.28 -25.95
CA ALA A 218 30.53 9.67 -24.54
C ALA A 218 30.12 8.48 -23.66
N LEU A 219 29.10 7.70 -24.08
CA LEU A 219 28.64 6.51 -23.38
C LEU A 219 29.76 5.46 -23.25
N SER A 220 30.40 5.08 -24.35
CA SER A 220 31.46 4.08 -24.38
C SER A 220 32.68 4.53 -23.57
N ARG A 221 33.10 5.80 -23.73
CA ARG A 221 34.26 6.35 -23.01
C ARG A 221 33.99 6.49 -21.52
N SER A 222 32.74 6.74 -21.12
CA SER A 222 32.37 6.76 -19.70
C SER A 222 32.58 5.41 -19.02
N GLN A 223 32.51 4.33 -19.81
CA GLN A 223 32.78 2.96 -19.37
C GLN A 223 34.24 2.54 -19.60
N GLY A 224 35.01 3.35 -20.33
CA GLY A 224 36.41 3.11 -20.62
C GLY A 224 36.70 2.44 -21.96
N TYR A 225 35.81 2.58 -22.96
CA TYR A 225 35.96 1.99 -24.29
C TYR A 225 35.63 2.99 -25.41
N GLU A 226 35.85 2.58 -26.67
CA GLU A 226 35.52 3.36 -27.86
C GLU A 226 34.21 2.84 -28.48
N SER A 227 33.44 3.74 -29.10
CA SER A 227 32.30 3.38 -29.94
C SER A 227 32.73 3.31 -31.40
N TYR A 228 32.08 2.48 -32.20
CA TYR A 228 32.39 2.32 -33.62
C TYR A 228 31.21 2.75 -34.47
N LEU A 229 31.50 3.54 -35.51
CA LEU A 229 30.53 3.81 -36.57
C LEU A 229 30.78 2.84 -37.73
N LEU A 230 29.80 1.98 -37.99
CA LEU A 230 29.78 1.03 -39.09
C LEU A 230 28.87 1.55 -40.21
N THR A 231 29.27 1.30 -41.44
CA THR A 231 28.57 1.68 -42.68
C THR A 231 28.65 0.50 -43.67
N PRO A 232 27.90 0.50 -44.78
CA PRO A 232 28.00 -0.56 -45.79
C PRO A 232 29.44 -0.78 -46.30
N LYS A 233 30.26 0.28 -46.34
CA LYS A 233 31.68 0.21 -46.74
C LYS A 233 32.63 -0.22 -45.62
N LYS A 234 32.23 -0.03 -44.35
CA LYS A 234 33.02 -0.34 -43.15
C LYS A 234 32.12 -1.07 -42.16
N HIS A 235 31.95 -2.37 -42.38
CA HIS A 235 30.97 -3.20 -41.68
C HIS A 235 31.59 -4.29 -40.80
N GLU A 236 32.94 -4.38 -40.75
CA GLU A 236 33.64 -5.30 -39.84
C GLU A 236 33.88 -4.62 -38.49
N LEU A 237 33.58 -5.34 -37.42
CA LEU A 237 33.86 -4.97 -36.04
C LEU A 237 34.85 -5.98 -35.45
N ALA A 238 35.79 -5.50 -34.63
CA ALA A 238 36.72 -6.37 -33.93
C ALA A 238 35.99 -7.38 -33.03
N ALA A 239 36.66 -8.48 -32.67
CA ALA A 239 36.06 -9.58 -31.92
C ALA A 239 35.49 -9.12 -30.56
N HIS A 240 36.07 -8.08 -29.95
CA HIS A 240 35.74 -7.61 -28.60
C HIS A 240 35.69 -8.75 -27.57
N LYS A 241 36.66 -9.68 -27.68
CA LYS A 241 36.77 -10.84 -26.79
C LYS A 241 36.82 -10.36 -25.34
N GLY A 242 35.91 -10.85 -24.51
CA GLY A 242 35.80 -10.49 -23.09
C GLY A 242 34.88 -9.31 -22.79
N ALA A 243 34.28 -8.66 -23.79
CA ALA A 243 33.12 -7.80 -23.53
C ALA A 243 31.92 -8.67 -23.13
N ARG A 244 31.14 -8.20 -22.16
CA ARG A 244 29.91 -8.86 -21.73
C ARG A 244 28.92 -8.96 -22.89
N ARG A 245 28.85 -7.88 -23.66
CA ARG A 245 28.04 -7.72 -24.88
C ARG A 245 28.55 -6.56 -25.72
N VAL A 246 28.07 -6.48 -26.95
CA VAL A 246 28.18 -5.31 -27.81
C VAL A 246 26.77 -4.84 -28.15
N ARG A 247 26.51 -3.57 -27.90
CA ARG A 247 25.23 -2.90 -28.16
C ARG A 247 25.30 -2.28 -29.55
N LEU A 248 24.35 -2.58 -30.42
CA LEU A 248 24.25 -2.03 -31.77
C LEU A 248 23.02 -1.14 -31.88
N LEU A 249 23.16 0.00 -32.54
CA LEU A 249 22.05 0.88 -32.90
C LEU A 249 22.16 1.20 -34.40
N ALA A 250 21.26 0.62 -35.18
CA ALA A 250 21.10 0.93 -36.60
C ALA A 250 20.16 2.12 -36.76
N VAL A 251 20.51 3.03 -37.68
CA VAL A 251 19.64 4.11 -38.15
C VAL A 251 19.64 4.16 -39.67
N ALA A 252 18.48 4.44 -40.26
CA ALA A 252 18.32 4.62 -41.69
C ALA A 252 17.07 5.46 -42.02
N PRO A 253 17.03 6.14 -43.20
CA PRO A 253 15.82 6.79 -43.68
C PRO A 253 14.62 5.84 -43.78
N ASP A 254 13.42 6.35 -43.52
CA ASP A 254 12.18 5.58 -43.58
C ASP A 254 11.72 5.33 -45.03
N LYS A 255 12.17 4.20 -45.58
CA LYS A 255 11.73 3.65 -46.87
C LYS A 255 10.78 2.44 -46.69
N GLY A 256 10.14 2.31 -45.53
CA GLY A 256 8.99 1.41 -45.31
C GLY A 256 9.25 -0.04 -44.85
N LYS A 257 10.49 -0.45 -44.58
CA LYS A 257 10.86 -1.89 -44.55
C LYS A 257 11.44 -2.51 -43.26
N ALA A 258 11.15 -2.08 -42.04
CA ALA A 258 11.86 -2.51 -40.79
C ALA A 258 13.42 -2.55 -40.89
N LEU A 259 14.14 -2.59 -39.77
CA LEU A 259 15.61 -2.74 -39.78
C LEU A 259 15.96 -4.03 -39.07
N GLU A 260 16.68 -4.92 -39.75
CA GLU A 260 17.09 -6.21 -39.22
C GLU A 260 18.61 -6.37 -39.29
N PHE A 261 19.22 -6.76 -38.18
CA PHE A 261 20.66 -7.01 -38.12
C PHE A 261 21.01 -8.42 -38.63
N SER A 262 22.04 -8.51 -39.46
CA SER A 262 22.80 -9.75 -39.70
C SER A 262 24.18 -9.57 -39.08
N ILE A 263 24.52 -10.44 -38.12
CA ILE A 263 25.79 -10.40 -37.39
C ILE A 263 26.46 -11.74 -37.60
N ASP A 264 27.43 -11.77 -38.50
CA ASP A 264 28.08 -13.00 -38.95
C ASP A 264 29.57 -12.96 -38.57
N PRO A 265 30.19 -14.09 -38.20
CA PRO A 265 31.63 -14.10 -37.95
C PRO A 265 32.38 -13.80 -39.27
N ALA A 266 33.30 -12.84 -39.25
CA ALA A 266 34.05 -12.42 -40.44
C ALA A 266 35.05 -13.50 -40.91
N ARG A 267 35.37 -14.47 -40.05
CA ARG A 267 36.29 -15.59 -40.28
C ARG A 267 35.82 -16.82 -39.51
N GLN A 268 36.39 -17.99 -39.78
CA GLN A 268 36.04 -19.23 -39.08
C GLN A 268 36.35 -19.10 -37.57
N GLY A 269 35.32 -19.25 -36.73
CA GLY A 269 35.40 -19.10 -35.27
C GLY A 269 34.02 -19.16 -34.61
N ASP A 270 33.95 -18.86 -33.31
CA ASP A 270 32.69 -18.90 -32.57
C ASP A 270 31.70 -17.87 -33.09
N LYS A 271 30.46 -18.30 -33.33
CA LYS A 271 29.40 -17.41 -33.79
C LYS A 271 28.98 -16.45 -32.66
N PRO A 272 28.80 -15.15 -32.96
CA PRO A 272 28.21 -14.22 -32.01
C PRO A 272 26.79 -14.66 -31.66
N LYS A 273 26.39 -14.48 -30.39
CA LYS A 273 25.06 -14.85 -29.92
C LYS A 273 24.20 -13.61 -29.69
N VAL A 274 23.19 -13.39 -30.52
CA VAL A 274 22.21 -12.31 -30.35
C VAL A 274 21.48 -12.46 -29.00
N ILE A 275 21.27 -11.34 -28.30
CA ILE A 275 20.62 -11.26 -27.00
C ILE A 275 19.29 -10.51 -27.18
N GLY A 276 18.19 -11.21 -26.97
CA GLY A 276 16.84 -10.63 -27.05
C GLY A 276 16.39 -10.30 -28.47
N THR A 277 15.30 -9.54 -28.56
CA THR A 277 14.73 -9.05 -29.82
C THR A 277 15.13 -7.59 -30.06
N PRO A 278 15.35 -7.15 -31.31
CA PRO A 278 15.68 -5.75 -31.59
C PRO A 278 14.58 -4.79 -31.11
N ASN A 279 14.95 -3.73 -30.41
CA ASN A 279 14.07 -2.62 -30.09
C ASN A 279 14.00 -1.68 -31.30
N THR A 280 12.87 -1.67 -31.99
CA THR A 280 12.67 -0.86 -33.20
C THR A 280 11.79 0.34 -32.94
N GLY A 281 12.04 1.44 -33.64
CA GLY A 281 11.15 2.59 -33.62
C GLY A 281 11.32 3.50 -34.82
N VAL A 282 10.47 4.52 -34.89
CA VAL A 282 10.54 5.57 -35.91
C VAL A 282 10.60 6.92 -35.22
N HIS A 283 11.51 7.77 -35.68
CA HIS A 283 11.57 9.16 -35.34
C HIS A 283 11.10 9.98 -36.55
N GLN A 284 10.20 10.94 -36.31
CA GLN A 284 9.69 11.84 -37.34
C GLN A 284 10.16 13.26 -37.00
N PHE A 285 10.81 13.91 -37.94
CA PHE A 285 11.26 15.28 -37.83
C PHE A 285 10.11 16.26 -38.09
N GLU A 286 10.30 17.53 -37.69
CA GLU A 286 9.31 18.59 -37.92
C GLU A 286 8.99 18.77 -39.42
N ASP A 287 9.99 18.60 -40.28
CA ASP A 287 9.84 18.72 -41.73
C ASP A 287 9.20 17.49 -42.40
N GLY A 288 8.78 16.51 -41.61
CA GLY A 288 8.13 15.28 -42.07
C GLY A 288 9.10 14.17 -42.51
N ARG A 289 10.42 14.41 -42.57
CA ARG A 289 11.39 13.33 -42.79
C ARG A 289 11.32 12.33 -41.62
N ARG A 290 11.40 11.04 -41.94
CA ARG A 290 11.32 9.96 -40.95
C ARG A 290 12.57 9.10 -41.01
N TYR A 291 13.05 8.71 -39.83
CA TYR A 291 14.15 7.77 -39.66
C TYR A 291 13.69 6.60 -38.81
N ARG A 292 14.06 5.41 -39.26
CA ARG A 292 13.86 4.18 -38.50
C ARG A 292 15.12 3.89 -37.73
N TYR A 293 14.97 3.36 -36.53
CA TYR A 293 16.08 2.81 -35.76
C TYR A 293 15.76 1.40 -35.28
N ALA A 294 16.82 0.61 -35.09
CA ALA A 294 16.76 -0.68 -34.43
C ALA A 294 17.96 -0.81 -33.50
N ALA A 295 17.74 -1.14 -32.23
CA ALA A 295 18.78 -1.43 -31.26
C ALA A 295 18.81 -2.93 -30.95
N LEU A 296 19.99 -3.54 -30.92
CA LEU A 296 20.18 -4.96 -30.67
C LEU A 296 21.47 -5.20 -29.88
N ASP A 297 21.42 -6.15 -28.96
CA ASP A 297 22.61 -6.60 -28.25
C ASP A 297 23.06 -7.96 -28.77
N TYR A 298 24.37 -8.19 -28.77
CA TYR A 298 24.91 -9.54 -28.96
C TYR A 298 26.09 -9.82 -28.03
N ARG A 299 26.27 -11.08 -27.67
CA ARG A 299 27.46 -11.56 -26.97
C ARG A 299 28.57 -11.83 -28.00
N PRO A 300 29.74 -11.18 -27.86
CA PRO A 300 30.85 -11.36 -28.79
C PRO A 300 31.40 -12.79 -28.74
N GLY A 301 31.89 -13.24 -29.90
CA GLY A 301 32.63 -14.50 -30.04
C GLY A 301 34.13 -14.32 -29.89
N THR A 302 34.91 -15.24 -30.46
CA THR A 302 36.38 -15.21 -30.41
C THR A 302 37.02 -14.55 -31.63
N VAL A 303 36.25 -14.25 -32.68
CA VAL A 303 36.70 -13.69 -33.96
C VAL A 303 35.94 -12.39 -34.30
N PRO A 304 36.51 -11.51 -35.15
CA PRO A 304 35.80 -10.34 -35.66
C PRO A 304 34.46 -10.70 -36.32
N VAL A 305 33.53 -9.74 -36.34
CA VAL A 305 32.19 -9.93 -36.90
C VAL A 305 31.91 -8.93 -38.01
N THR A 306 31.14 -9.35 -38.99
CA THR A 306 30.55 -8.51 -40.02
C THR A 306 29.13 -8.18 -39.61
N VAL A 307 28.82 -6.88 -39.50
CA VAL A 307 27.48 -6.38 -39.16
C VAL A 307 26.86 -5.76 -40.41
N SER A 308 25.72 -6.26 -40.85
CA SER A 308 24.93 -5.65 -41.92
C SER A 308 23.48 -5.42 -41.48
N VAL A 309 22.80 -4.44 -42.09
CA VAL A 309 21.41 -4.10 -41.78
C VAL A 309 20.54 -4.30 -43.02
N LYS A 310 19.60 -5.23 -42.95
CA LYS A 310 18.58 -5.45 -43.99
C LYS A 310 17.46 -4.41 -43.84
N GLY A 311 16.78 -4.12 -44.95
CA GLY A 311 15.65 -3.16 -44.98
C GLY A 311 16.03 -1.68 -45.18
N ALA A 312 17.33 -1.38 -45.35
CA ALA A 312 17.85 -0.02 -45.56
C ALA A 312 18.75 0.17 -46.81
N GLY A 313 19.02 -0.89 -47.58
CA GLY A 313 19.93 -0.80 -48.74
C GLY A 313 21.35 -0.38 -48.32
N ASN A 314 21.88 0.68 -48.94
CA ASN A 314 23.20 1.24 -48.62
C ASN A 314 23.13 2.50 -47.73
N ASP A 315 21.95 2.83 -47.19
CA ASP A 315 21.72 4.07 -46.45
C ASP A 315 21.69 3.85 -44.92
N TRP A 316 22.15 2.70 -44.44
CA TRP A 316 22.22 2.41 -43.02
C TRP A 316 23.55 2.87 -42.41
N LYS A 317 23.48 3.24 -41.14
CA LYS A 317 24.64 3.42 -40.29
C LYS A 317 24.38 2.69 -38.97
N VAL A 318 25.39 2.04 -38.42
CA VAL A 318 25.29 1.34 -37.14
C VAL A 318 26.31 1.91 -36.17
N VAL A 319 25.83 2.35 -35.01
CA VAL A 319 26.71 2.69 -33.90
C VAL A 319 26.85 1.45 -33.02
N ALA A 320 28.08 1.01 -32.80
CA ALA A 320 28.41 -0.16 -31.98
C ALA A 320 29.16 0.27 -30.72
N VAL A 321 28.67 -0.16 -29.56
CA VAL A 321 29.24 0.16 -28.25
C VAL A 321 29.55 -1.16 -27.52
N PRO A 322 30.82 -1.58 -27.44
CA PRO A 322 31.19 -2.73 -26.63
C PRO A 322 31.13 -2.39 -25.13
N GLU A 323 30.49 -3.24 -24.34
CA GLU A 323 30.41 -3.10 -22.89
C GLU A 323 31.31 -4.14 -22.23
N TYR A 324 32.42 -3.70 -21.62
CA TYR A 324 33.21 -4.55 -20.74
C TYR A 324 33.03 -4.09 -19.30
N ARG A 325 32.75 -5.03 -18.40
CA ARG A 325 32.65 -4.77 -16.97
C ARG A 325 33.94 -5.24 -16.32
N LEU A 326 34.90 -4.33 -16.16
CA LEU A 326 36.22 -4.62 -15.61
C LEU A 326 36.42 -3.96 -14.24
N PHE A 327 37.12 -4.66 -13.35
CA PHE A 327 37.36 -4.25 -11.97
C PHE A 327 38.82 -4.43 -11.59
N VAL A 328 39.35 -3.52 -10.78
CA VAL A 328 40.70 -3.64 -10.23
C VAL A 328 40.59 -4.12 -8.78
N GLU A 329 40.97 -5.37 -8.54
CA GLU A 329 41.10 -5.94 -7.22
C GLU A 329 42.55 -5.84 -6.73
N MET A 330 42.73 -5.67 -5.42
CA MET A 330 44.04 -5.74 -4.79
C MET A 330 44.01 -6.67 -3.60
N LYS A 331 44.99 -7.57 -3.53
CA LYS A 331 45.24 -8.45 -2.39
C LYS A 331 46.58 -8.10 -1.77
N LEU A 332 46.57 -7.68 -0.51
CA LEU A 332 47.76 -7.39 0.26
C LEU A 332 48.16 -8.59 1.11
N ARG A 333 49.46 -8.91 1.09
CA ARG A 333 50.08 -10.00 1.84
C ARG A 333 51.36 -9.52 2.51
N SER A 334 51.73 -10.14 3.62
CA SER A 334 53.03 -9.92 4.25
C SER A 334 54.13 -10.67 3.50
N GLY A 335 55.35 -10.13 3.53
CA GLY A 335 56.51 -10.64 2.81
C GLY A 335 56.65 -10.12 1.38
N GLY A 336 57.69 -10.56 0.69
CA GLY A 336 57.95 -10.21 -0.71
C GLY A 336 57.06 -10.95 -1.71
N CYS A 337 56.89 -10.38 -2.90
CA CYS A 337 56.04 -10.94 -3.96
C CYS A 337 56.57 -12.25 -4.56
N ALA A 338 57.84 -12.60 -4.29
CA ALA A 338 58.46 -13.86 -4.70
C ALA A 338 58.28 -15.00 -3.68
N ALA A 339 57.80 -14.72 -2.46
CA ALA A 339 57.55 -15.77 -1.47
C ALA A 339 56.42 -16.69 -1.94
N LYS A 340 56.61 -18.02 -1.85
CA LYS A 340 55.53 -18.99 -2.14
C LYS A 340 54.30 -18.56 -1.34
N ALA A 341 53.17 -18.38 -2.01
CA ALA A 341 51.89 -18.11 -1.36
C ALA A 341 51.68 -19.19 -0.28
N GLY A 342 51.89 -18.82 0.99
CA GLY A 342 51.64 -19.71 2.11
C GLY A 342 50.22 -20.24 1.99
N ARG A 343 50.02 -21.52 2.31
CA ARG A 343 48.68 -22.14 2.35
C ARG A 343 47.83 -21.39 3.38
N ALA A 344 47.08 -20.40 2.92
CA ALA A 344 45.94 -19.81 3.62
C ALA A 344 45.19 -18.97 2.59
N GLY A 345 43.86 -19.06 2.58
CA GLY A 345 42.99 -18.10 1.91
C GLY A 345 43.06 -16.74 2.60
N ALA A 346 44.25 -16.13 2.63
CA ALA A 346 44.59 -14.99 3.46
C ALA A 346 43.74 -13.78 3.06
N SER A 347 42.90 -13.38 4.00
CA SER A 347 42.24 -12.08 4.07
C SER A 347 43.22 -10.93 3.79
N SER A 348 42.71 -9.83 3.24
CA SER A 348 43.50 -8.64 2.95
C SER A 348 44.27 -8.17 4.20
N LEU A 349 45.60 -8.13 4.13
CA LEU A 349 46.44 -7.66 5.23
C LEU A 349 46.07 -6.21 5.62
N SER A 350 45.52 -5.99 6.81
CA SER A 350 45.20 -4.66 7.33
C SER A 350 46.25 -4.12 8.33
N TYR A 351 47.18 -4.97 8.74
CA TYR A 351 48.23 -4.67 9.70
C TYR A 351 49.59 -5.21 9.24
N ALA A 352 50.67 -4.46 9.52
CA ALA A 352 52.03 -4.94 9.32
C ALA A 352 52.99 -4.41 10.41
N GLU A 353 54.05 -5.15 10.71
CA GLU A 353 55.06 -4.71 11.67
C GLU A 353 55.97 -3.62 11.09
N VAL A 354 56.51 -2.75 11.95
CA VAL A 354 57.53 -1.78 11.55
C VAL A 354 58.75 -2.51 10.99
N GLY A 355 59.24 -2.07 9.83
CA GLY A 355 60.37 -2.70 9.13
C GLY A 355 59.99 -3.88 8.24
N SER A 356 58.75 -4.37 8.31
CA SER A 356 58.29 -5.49 7.50
C SER A 356 58.15 -5.15 6.01
N GLN A 357 57.94 -6.19 5.21
CA GLN A 357 57.73 -6.15 3.78
C GLN A 357 56.30 -6.57 3.45
N ILE A 358 55.72 -5.97 2.42
CA ILE A 358 54.40 -6.31 1.89
C ILE A 358 54.45 -6.52 0.38
N CYS A 359 53.56 -7.38 -0.09
CA CYS A 359 53.25 -7.55 -1.49
C CYS A 359 51.78 -7.21 -1.74
N ALA A 360 51.52 -6.31 -2.68
CA ALA A 360 50.20 -6.05 -3.23
C ALA A 360 50.09 -6.71 -4.61
N GLU A 361 49.18 -7.68 -4.73
CA GLU A 361 48.80 -8.28 -6.00
C GLU A 361 47.57 -7.55 -6.55
N VAL A 362 47.76 -6.81 -7.62
CA VAL A 362 46.71 -6.07 -8.33
C VAL A 362 46.23 -6.93 -9.51
N ARG A 363 44.91 -7.13 -9.62
CA ARG A 363 44.28 -7.94 -10.66
C ARG A 363 43.22 -7.13 -11.36
N LEU A 364 43.19 -7.20 -12.69
CA LEU A 364 42.04 -6.73 -13.46
C LEU A 364 41.12 -7.92 -13.72
N VAL A 365 39.89 -7.88 -13.24
CA VAL A 365 38.91 -8.97 -13.33
C VAL A 365 37.64 -8.53 -14.06
N ASN A 366 36.86 -9.48 -14.58
CA ASN A 366 35.55 -9.23 -15.21
C ASN A 366 34.39 -9.29 -14.19
N ASP A 367 33.14 -9.21 -14.65
CA ASP A 367 31.92 -9.30 -13.83
C ASP A 367 31.66 -10.67 -13.20
N GLU A 368 32.41 -11.67 -13.60
CA GLU A 368 32.43 -13.02 -13.01
C GLU A 368 33.58 -13.20 -12.01
N GLY A 369 34.40 -12.15 -11.78
CA GLY A 369 35.59 -12.20 -10.91
C GLY A 369 36.80 -12.91 -11.55
N ALA A 370 36.72 -13.26 -12.84
CA ALA A 370 37.82 -13.91 -13.56
C ALA A 370 38.85 -12.88 -14.04
N ILE A 371 40.14 -13.17 -13.87
CA ILE A 371 41.24 -12.29 -14.30
C ILE A 371 41.22 -12.19 -15.82
N VAL A 372 41.25 -10.96 -16.35
CA VAL A 372 41.22 -10.76 -17.79
C VAL A 372 42.56 -11.01 -18.43
N THR A 373 42.54 -11.56 -19.64
CA THR A 373 43.74 -11.94 -20.40
C THR A 373 44.27 -10.77 -21.23
N ALA A 374 45.44 -10.98 -21.86
CA ALA A 374 46.02 -10.04 -22.82
C ALA A 374 45.09 -9.62 -23.97
N ALA A 375 44.04 -10.39 -24.26
CA ALA A 375 43.05 -10.07 -25.29
C ALA A 375 42.16 -8.86 -24.91
N VAL A 376 41.93 -8.65 -23.62
CA VAL A 376 41.15 -7.51 -23.08
C VAL A 376 42.09 -6.40 -22.62
N ALA A 377 43.15 -6.78 -21.90
CA ALA A 377 44.18 -5.87 -21.42
C ALA A 377 45.48 -6.11 -22.19
N SER A 378 45.59 -5.43 -23.34
CA SER A 378 46.75 -5.56 -24.25
C SER A 378 48.09 -5.41 -23.52
N ARG A 379 49.19 -5.88 -24.12
CA ARG A 379 50.54 -5.83 -23.52
C ARG A 379 50.99 -4.43 -23.10
N GLY A 380 50.39 -3.36 -23.66
CA GLY A 380 50.61 -1.97 -23.25
C GLY A 380 49.81 -1.51 -22.02
N SER A 381 49.12 -2.42 -21.33
CA SER A 381 48.42 -2.09 -20.09
C SER A 381 49.42 -1.99 -18.94
N GLU A 382 49.42 -0.87 -18.24
CA GLU A 382 50.30 -0.57 -17.11
C GLU A 382 49.49 -0.58 -15.82
N ALA A 383 50.06 -1.05 -14.73
CA ALA A 383 49.48 -0.85 -13.41
C ALA A 383 50.37 0.07 -12.58
N VAL A 384 49.73 0.96 -11.84
CA VAL A 384 50.35 1.91 -10.94
C VAL A 384 49.63 1.79 -9.59
N VAL A 385 50.39 1.82 -8.51
CA VAL A 385 49.87 1.91 -7.15
C VAL A 385 50.15 3.32 -6.65
N GLN A 386 49.09 4.09 -6.37
CA GLN A 386 49.21 5.31 -5.60
C GLN A 386 49.45 4.94 -4.13
N TYR A 387 50.62 5.31 -3.63
CA TYR A 387 51.06 4.97 -2.30
C TYR A 387 51.32 6.24 -1.50
N GLN A 388 50.66 6.37 -0.34
CA GLN A 388 50.86 7.47 0.59
C GLN A 388 51.44 6.92 1.89
N GLN A 389 52.60 7.43 2.27
CA GLN A 389 53.22 7.09 3.55
C GLN A 389 52.62 7.92 4.69
N PRO A 390 52.76 7.46 5.94
CA PRO A 390 52.36 8.21 7.12
C PRO A 390 53.01 9.60 7.13
N GLY A 391 52.18 10.65 7.26
CA GLY A 391 52.64 12.04 7.34
C GLY A 391 52.89 12.74 5.99
N GLU A 392 52.81 12.03 4.87
CA GLU A 392 52.86 12.66 3.54
C GLU A 392 51.53 13.33 3.19
N LYS A 393 51.59 14.52 2.58
CA LYS A 393 50.40 15.27 2.15
C LYS A 393 49.82 14.79 0.80
N SER A 394 50.59 14.03 0.02
CA SER A 394 50.19 13.55 -1.31
C SER A 394 50.71 12.14 -1.57
N ALA A 395 49.92 11.33 -2.28
CA ALA A 395 50.30 9.98 -2.69
C ALA A 395 51.26 10.01 -3.88
N ARG A 396 52.23 9.09 -3.90
CA ARG A 396 53.18 8.90 -5.01
C ARG A 396 52.69 7.76 -5.91
N ALA A 397 52.74 7.95 -7.22
CA ALA A 397 52.45 6.90 -8.19
C ALA A 397 53.68 5.99 -8.36
N LEU A 398 53.55 4.71 -7.99
CA LEU A 398 54.61 3.70 -8.10
C LEU A 398 54.20 2.62 -9.10
N PRO A 399 55.10 2.16 -9.99
CA PRO A 399 54.76 1.13 -10.97
C PRO A 399 54.52 -0.22 -10.30
N ALA A 400 53.58 -1.00 -10.83
CA ALA A 400 53.37 -2.41 -10.49
C ALA A 400 53.71 -3.29 -11.71
N ALA A 401 54.55 -4.31 -11.49
CA ALA A 401 55.10 -5.13 -12.55
C ALA A 401 54.11 -6.21 -12.99
N ARG A 402 53.79 -6.27 -14.29
CA ARG A 402 52.90 -7.29 -14.86
C ARG A 402 53.50 -8.70 -14.71
N GLN A 403 52.65 -9.67 -14.44
CA GLN A 403 52.98 -11.08 -14.21
C GLN A 403 52.34 -11.95 -15.29
N GLY A 404 53.16 -12.46 -16.21
CA GLY A 404 52.69 -13.33 -17.29
C GLY A 404 51.76 -12.64 -18.30
N ASP A 405 50.90 -13.43 -18.95
CA ASP A 405 49.97 -12.94 -19.99
C ASP A 405 48.62 -12.43 -19.42
N GLU A 406 48.32 -12.72 -18.16
CA GLU A 406 47.15 -12.21 -17.45
C GLU A 406 47.33 -10.73 -17.04
N ALA A 407 46.23 -10.03 -16.82
CA ALA A 407 46.23 -8.68 -16.25
C ALA A 407 46.43 -8.72 -14.73
N ARG A 408 47.56 -9.30 -14.31
CA ARG A 408 48.01 -9.42 -12.93
C ARG A 408 49.29 -8.63 -12.76
N PHE A 409 49.39 -7.85 -11.70
CA PHE A 409 50.51 -6.95 -11.44
C PHE A 409 50.92 -7.04 -9.98
N HIS A 410 52.22 -6.97 -9.72
CA HIS A 410 52.77 -7.02 -8.36
C HIS A 410 53.43 -5.68 -8.01
N PHE A 411 53.09 -5.18 -6.84
CA PHE A 411 53.74 -4.06 -6.20
C PHE A 411 54.31 -4.53 -4.86
N GLU A 412 55.59 -4.22 -4.61
CA GLU A 412 56.26 -4.62 -3.39
C GLU A 412 56.78 -3.40 -2.64
N ARG A 413 56.63 -3.41 -1.32
CA ARG A 413 57.17 -2.36 -0.45
C ARG A 413 57.83 -2.97 0.78
N SER A 414 59.08 -2.59 1.02
CA SER A 414 59.87 -2.98 2.18
C SER A 414 60.08 -1.81 3.14
N ASN A 415 60.55 -2.12 4.36
CA ASN A 415 60.92 -1.17 5.39
C ASN A 415 59.77 -0.21 5.76
N LEU A 416 58.59 -0.79 6.03
CA LEU A 416 57.41 0.00 6.38
C LEU A 416 57.64 0.79 7.68
N VAL A 417 57.42 2.10 7.64
CA VAL A 417 57.52 3.00 8.78
C VAL A 417 56.22 3.03 9.58
N LYS A 418 56.28 3.36 10.88
CA LYS A 418 55.11 3.44 11.76
C LYS A 418 54.06 4.44 11.25
N GLY A 419 52.78 4.04 11.29
CA GLY A 419 51.62 4.88 10.95
C GLY A 419 50.70 4.25 9.90
N ASP A 420 49.74 5.02 9.39
CA ASP A 420 48.78 4.54 8.39
C ASP A 420 49.33 4.75 6.97
N HIS A 421 49.43 3.67 6.21
CA HIS A 421 49.82 3.67 4.80
C HIS A 421 48.57 3.51 3.94
N ILE A 422 48.41 4.34 2.91
CA ILE A 422 47.27 4.23 1.99
C ILE A 422 47.78 3.73 0.64
N ILE A 423 47.20 2.64 0.13
CA ILE A 423 47.62 1.93 -1.07
C ILE A 423 46.43 1.86 -2.03
N ARG A 424 46.49 2.51 -3.20
CA ARG A 424 45.40 2.50 -4.18
C ARG A 424 45.87 1.97 -5.54
N PRO A 425 45.30 0.88 -6.07
CA PRO A 425 45.69 0.33 -7.36
C PRO A 425 44.99 1.09 -8.52
N ILE A 426 45.71 1.32 -9.61
CA ILE A 426 45.23 1.93 -10.84
C ILE A 426 45.78 1.12 -12.01
N VAL A 427 44.91 0.59 -12.86
CA VAL A 427 45.31 -0.07 -14.12
C VAL A 427 44.99 0.86 -15.28
N ARG A 428 45.99 1.23 -16.07
CA ARG A 428 45.88 2.00 -17.30
C ARG A 428 45.84 1.04 -18.48
N LEU A 429 44.70 0.99 -19.18
CA LEU A 429 44.51 0.21 -20.39
C LEU A 429 44.84 1.06 -21.61
N ALA A 430 45.65 0.54 -22.52
CA ALA A 430 45.84 1.17 -23.83
C ALA A 430 44.54 1.10 -24.64
N VAL A 431 44.16 2.20 -25.27
CA VAL A 431 42.98 2.27 -26.13
C VAL A 431 43.30 1.61 -27.48
N PRO A 432 42.59 0.55 -27.90
CA PRO A 432 42.80 -0.06 -29.21
C PRO A 432 42.62 0.97 -30.33
N GLY A 433 43.59 1.10 -31.24
CA GLY A 433 43.50 2.01 -32.40
C GLY A 433 43.97 3.45 -32.19
N GLN A 434 44.27 3.89 -30.96
CA GLN A 434 44.76 5.24 -30.66
C GLN A 434 46.13 5.19 -29.96
N LYS A 435 47.21 5.46 -30.70
CA LYS A 435 48.58 5.38 -30.18
C LYS A 435 48.80 6.42 -29.06
N GLY A 436 49.12 5.96 -27.86
CA GLY A 436 49.42 6.81 -26.69
C GLY A 436 48.22 7.17 -25.82
N ALA A 437 46.99 6.88 -26.23
CA ALA A 437 45.80 7.07 -25.40
C ALA A 437 45.66 5.91 -24.40
N THR A 438 45.46 6.23 -23.12
CA THR A 438 45.21 5.24 -22.06
C THR A 438 43.97 5.61 -21.25
N ILE A 439 43.31 4.58 -20.71
CA ILE A 439 42.14 4.71 -19.85
C ILE A 439 42.48 4.14 -18.49
N ALA A 440 42.34 4.94 -17.44
CA ALA A 440 42.65 4.53 -16.08
C ALA A 440 41.41 3.93 -15.38
N ILE A 441 41.54 2.69 -14.94
CA ILE A 441 40.59 1.99 -14.06
C ILE A 441 41.20 1.98 -12.66
N LYS A 442 40.55 2.63 -11.70
CA LYS A 442 40.98 2.68 -10.30
C LYS A 442 40.27 1.60 -9.50
N GLY A 443 40.97 0.97 -8.55
CA GLY A 443 40.41 0.10 -7.53
C GLY A 443 40.40 0.76 -6.15
N ALA A 444 39.85 0.05 -5.16
CA ALA A 444 39.75 0.48 -3.76
C ALA A 444 41.12 0.90 -3.18
N ALA A 445 41.20 2.01 -2.43
CA ALA A 445 42.36 2.19 -1.57
C ALA A 445 42.27 1.26 -0.36
N HIS A 446 43.43 0.87 0.13
CA HIS A 446 43.57 0.01 1.29
C HIS A 446 44.46 0.72 2.31
N ALA A 447 43.93 0.88 3.52
CA ALA A 447 44.67 1.41 4.65
C ALA A 447 45.39 0.25 5.37
N LEU A 448 46.71 0.29 5.36
CA LEU A 448 47.57 -0.63 6.09
C LEU A 448 48.13 0.09 7.32
N GLN A 449 47.75 -0.36 8.52
CA GLN A 449 48.27 0.19 9.76
C GLN A 449 49.60 -0.47 10.12
N VAL A 450 50.66 0.32 10.25
CA VAL A 450 52.00 -0.17 10.61
C VAL A 450 52.34 0.24 12.03
N SER A 451 52.60 -0.73 12.91
CA SER A 451 52.88 -0.48 14.33
C SER A 451 53.99 -1.38 14.87
N SER A 452 54.66 -0.90 15.92
CA SER A 452 55.61 -1.70 16.72
C SER A 452 54.91 -2.62 17.73
N LEU A 453 53.60 -2.41 17.93
CA LEU A 453 52.74 -3.28 18.72
C LEU A 453 52.12 -4.33 17.79
N THR A 454 52.21 -5.60 18.15
CA THR A 454 51.63 -6.75 17.48
C THR A 454 50.29 -7.09 18.12
N ILE A 455 49.31 -7.45 17.30
CA ILE A 455 48.03 -7.96 17.74
C ILE A 455 47.55 -9.04 16.78
N GLU A 456 47.10 -10.15 17.33
CA GLU A 456 46.66 -11.32 16.57
C GLU A 456 45.41 -11.92 17.20
N ALA A 457 44.60 -12.57 16.39
CA ALA A 457 43.45 -13.36 16.81
C ALA A 457 43.68 -14.83 16.45
N ASN A 458 43.27 -15.74 17.34
CA ASN A 458 43.19 -17.17 17.07
C ASN A 458 41.79 -17.68 17.46
N PRO A 459 40.99 -18.22 16.52
CA PRO A 459 41.31 -18.37 15.10
C PRO A 459 41.41 -17.01 14.38
N ASP A 460 42.17 -16.97 13.29
CA ASP A 460 42.34 -15.78 12.44
C ASP A 460 41.08 -15.49 11.60
N GLN A 461 40.18 -16.47 11.47
CA GLN A 461 38.85 -16.36 10.88
C GLN A 461 37.82 -17.13 11.72
N VAL A 462 36.60 -16.58 11.84
CA VAL A 462 35.47 -17.24 12.52
C VAL A 462 34.38 -17.64 11.53
N GLN A 463 33.83 -18.85 11.68
CA GLN A 463 32.72 -19.36 10.87
C GLN A 463 31.58 -19.83 11.78
N PHE A 464 30.39 -19.27 11.61
CA PHE A 464 29.20 -19.62 12.42
C PHE A 464 28.22 -20.58 11.73
N GLY A 465 28.52 -20.99 10.49
CA GLY A 465 27.64 -21.90 9.73
C GLY A 465 26.32 -21.25 9.31
N ALA A 466 25.25 -22.04 9.25
CA ALA A 466 23.92 -21.57 8.85
C ALA A 466 23.11 -21.09 10.07
N LEU A 467 22.70 -19.83 10.03
CA LEU A 467 21.89 -19.15 11.03
C LEU A 467 20.46 -18.95 10.51
N THR A 468 19.52 -19.03 11.42
CA THR A 468 18.09 -18.77 11.21
C THR A 468 17.67 -17.65 12.16
N PRO A 469 16.58 -16.91 11.87
CA PRO A 469 16.07 -15.90 12.79
C PRO A 469 15.85 -16.46 14.20
N GLY A 470 16.22 -15.71 15.23
CA GLY A 470 16.17 -16.16 16.62
C GLY A 470 17.33 -17.06 17.06
N ALA A 471 18.30 -17.38 16.19
CA ALA A 471 19.50 -18.11 16.56
C ALA A 471 20.54 -17.21 17.26
N SER A 472 21.26 -17.81 18.22
CA SER A 472 22.42 -17.22 18.88
C SER A 472 23.53 -18.27 18.85
N GLU A 473 24.68 -17.91 18.26
CA GLU A 473 25.85 -18.80 18.15
C GLU A 473 27.10 -18.06 18.62
N PHE A 474 28.07 -18.79 19.20
CA PHE A 474 29.31 -18.19 19.70
C PHE A 474 30.55 -19.01 19.29
N SER A 475 31.65 -18.29 19.06
CA SER A 475 32.97 -18.87 18.83
C SER A 475 33.97 -18.28 19.81
N GLU A 476 34.89 -19.12 20.28
CA GLU A 476 36.02 -18.64 21.07
C GLU A 476 37.01 -17.89 20.17
N LEU A 477 37.52 -16.76 20.67
CA LEU A 477 38.49 -15.89 20.01
C LEU A 477 39.56 -15.49 21.03
N LYS A 478 40.75 -16.05 20.91
CA LYS A 478 41.91 -15.69 21.72
C LYS A 478 42.63 -14.52 21.08
N ILE A 479 42.79 -13.42 21.82
CA ILE A 479 43.49 -12.22 21.33
C ILE A 479 44.88 -12.19 21.96
N SER A 480 45.95 -12.21 21.15
CA SER A 480 47.35 -12.20 21.59
C SER A 480 48.12 -11.01 21.02
N GLY A 481 49.29 -10.70 21.58
CA GLY A 481 50.13 -9.59 21.14
C GLY A 481 50.99 -8.98 22.25
N ASN A 482 51.80 -7.99 21.92
CA ASN A 482 52.71 -7.30 22.86
C ASN A 482 52.19 -5.90 23.28
N PHE A 483 50.90 -5.79 23.60
CA PHE A 483 50.25 -4.53 23.99
C PHE A 483 49.71 -4.58 25.43
N PRO A 484 49.65 -3.45 26.17
CA PRO A 484 49.07 -3.44 27.51
C PRO A 484 47.56 -3.68 27.45
N ALA A 485 46.96 -4.16 28.53
CA ALA A 485 45.50 -4.32 28.59
C ALA A 485 44.79 -2.98 28.34
N THR A 486 44.00 -2.89 27.26
CA THR A 486 43.51 -1.63 26.70
C THR A 486 42.02 -1.70 26.42
N ALA A 487 41.33 -0.57 26.55
CA ALA A 487 39.92 -0.45 26.21
C ALA A 487 39.70 -0.57 24.69
N GLY A 488 38.97 -1.60 24.26
CA GLY A 488 38.59 -1.87 22.88
C GLY A 488 37.08 -1.92 22.69
N ARG A 489 36.60 -1.55 21.51
CA ARG A 489 35.18 -1.70 21.11
C ARG A 489 35.06 -2.59 19.89
N LEU A 490 34.06 -3.47 19.88
CA LEU A 490 33.72 -4.28 18.71
C LEU A 490 32.93 -3.44 17.71
N VAL A 491 33.30 -3.47 16.44
CA VAL A 491 32.62 -2.76 15.34
C VAL A 491 32.54 -3.71 14.15
N VAL A 492 31.40 -3.80 13.47
CA VAL A 492 31.30 -4.63 12.28
C VAL A 492 31.76 -3.86 11.05
N GLN A 493 32.66 -4.46 10.27
CA GLN A 493 33.10 -3.92 8.99
C GLN A 493 31.95 -3.98 7.99
N ASN A 494 31.74 -2.89 7.25
CA ASN A 494 30.63 -2.76 6.30
C ASN A 494 29.28 -3.13 6.93
N ARG A 495 28.95 -2.56 8.10
CA ARG A 495 27.71 -2.86 8.84
C ARG A 495 26.42 -2.84 8.00
N LYS A 496 26.41 -2.03 6.93
CA LYS A 496 25.30 -1.93 5.95
C LYS A 496 25.07 -3.21 5.14
N ASP A 497 26.11 -4.02 4.93
CA ASP A 497 26.03 -5.28 4.17
C ASP A 497 25.47 -6.42 5.02
N VAL A 498 25.52 -6.26 6.35
CA VAL A 498 24.95 -7.18 7.32
C VAL A 498 23.52 -6.74 7.66
N PRO A 499 22.50 -7.63 7.56
CA PRO A 499 21.13 -7.28 7.89
C PRO A 499 20.98 -6.67 9.29
N GLU A 500 20.04 -5.73 9.46
CA GLU A 500 19.78 -5.06 10.75
C GLU A 500 19.36 -6.05 11.84
N CYS A 501 18.76 -7.18 11.45
CA CYS A 501 18.34 -8.24 12.36
C CYS A 501 19.51 -9.01 12.99
N VAL A 502 20.73 -8.88 12.47
CA VAL A 502 21.93 -9.56 12.98
C VAL A 502 22.72 -8.60 13.85
N SER A 503 23.18 -9.04 15.00
CA SER A 503 24.03 -8.28 15.92
C SER A 503 25.20 -9.13 16.40
N PHE A 504 26.27 -8.46 16.84
CA PHE A 504 27.49 -9.11 17.33
C PHE A 504 27.79 -8.66 18.74
N ALA A 505 28.33 -9.57 19.54
CA ALA A 505 28.81 -9.29 20.88
C ALA A 505 30.15 -9.98 21.11
N LEU A 506 31.01 -9.38 21.95
CA LEU A 506 32.27 -9.99 22.35
C LEU A 506 32.25 -10.19 23.87
N SER A 507 32.17 -11.44 24.32
CA SER A 507 31.99 -11.85 25.71
C SER A 507 30.77 -11.19 26.39
N GLY A 508 29.66 -11.07 25.66
CA GLY A 508 28.41 -10.45 26.13
C GLY A 508 28.38 -8.93 26.06
N VAL A 509 29.47 -8.28 25.64
CA VAL A 509 29.49 -6.83 25.38
C VAL A 509 29.11 -6.57 23.92
N GLU A 510 27.98 -5.91 23.73
CA GLU A 510 27.41 -5.57 22.41
C GLU A 510 28.35 -4.71 21.55
N GLU A 511 28.16 -4.79 20.23
CA GLU A 511 28.77 -3.89 19.25
C GLU A 511 28.69 -2.41 19.69
N GLY A 512 29.78 -1.68 19.47
CA GLY A 512 29.91 -0.25 19.79
C GLY A 512 30.24 0.07 21.25
N LYS A 513 29.97 -0.85 22.19
CA LYS A 513 30.35 -0.70 23.60
C LYS A 513 31.82 -1.03 23.80
N THR A 514 32.42 -0.37 24.80
CA THR A 514 33.85 -0.52 25.11
C THR A 514 34.04 -1.53 26.23
N GLN A 515 35.03 -2.40 26.10
CA GLN A 515 35.46 -3.33 27.14
C GLN A 515 36.98 -3.44 27.21
N LYS A 516 37.50 -3.95 28.33
CA LYS A 516 38.94 -4.15 28.52
C LYS A 516 39.40 -5.40 27.77
N ILE A 517 40.34 -5.22 26.85
CA ILE A 517 40.96 -6.30 26.07
C ILE A 517 42.38 -6.54 26.60
N THR A 518 42.66 -7.78 27.02
CA THR A 518 43.93 -8.20 27.60
C THR A 518 44.61 -9.19 26.66
N PRO A 519 45.91 -9.01 26.33
CA PRO A 519 46.64 -9.99 25.53
C PRO A 519 46.67 -11.36 26.22
N GLY A 520 46.47 -12.41 25.44
CA GLY A 520 46.44 -13.81 25.89
C GLY A 520 45.08 -14.29 26.39
N GLN A 521 44.09 -13.40 26.57
CA GLN A 521 42.75 -13.73 27.04
C GLN A 521 41.85 -14.26 25.90
N SER A 522 41.05 -15.28 26.22
CA SER A 522 39.97 -15.76 25.35
C SER A 522 38.68 -14.95 25.54
N TYR A 523 38.04 -14.61 24.43
CA TYR A 523 36.75 -13.92 24.36
C TYR A 523 35.74 -14.78 23.59
N LYS A 524 34.44 -14.62 23.86
CA LYS A 524 33.38 -15.29 23.09
C LYS A 524 32.81 -14.32 22.06
N LEU A 525 33.18 -14.47 20.80
CA LEU A 525 32.53 -13.72 19.72
C LEU A 525 31.18 -14.37 19.42
N GLY A 526 30.09 -13.67 19.75
CA GLY A 526 28.72 -14.10 19.51
C GLY A 526 28.10 -13.41 18.30
N VAL A 527 27.25 -14.14 17.58
CA VAL A 527 26.33 -13.63 16.56
C VAL A 527 24.91 -13.95 16.99
N ASP A 528 24.10 -12.91 17.11
CA ASP A 528 22.70 -12.99 17.50
C ASP A 528 21.82 -12.51 16.35
N VAL A 529 20.89 -13.36 15.91
CA VAL A 529 19.88 -13.03 14.90
C VAL A 529 18.54 -12.84 15.59
N ALA A 530 17.93 -11.67 15.44
CA ALA A 530 16.60 -11.39 15.96
C ALA A 530 15.55 -12.34 15.37
N ALA A 531 14.47 -12.58 16.10
CA ALA A 531 13.37 -13.46 15.67
C ALA A 531 12.68 -12.99 14.37
N TYR A 532 12.77 -11.70 14.05
CA TYR A 532 12.25 -11.13 12.79
C TYR A 532 13.38 -10.49 11.97
N CYS A 533 13.60 -11.03 10.77
CA CYS A 533 14.62 -10.55 9.82
C CYS A 533 14.05 -10.04 8.49
N GLY A 534 12.78 -9.63 8.49
CA GLY A 534 12.12 -9.01 7.33
C GLY A 534 11.02 -9.88 6.74
N ALA A 535 10.20 -9.25 5.90
CA ALA A 535 8.97 -9.85 5.37
C ALA A 535 9.20 -10.80 4.18
N SER A 536 10.42 -10.83 3.63
CA SER A 536 10.78 -11.64 2.46
C SER A 536 11.56 -12.87 2.87
N SER A 537 11.28 -14.01 2.22
CA SER A 537 12.08 -15.22 2.40
C SER A 537 13.34 -15.13 1.53
N PHE A 538 14.52 -15.40 2.11
CA PHE A 538 15.80 -15.38 1.41
C PHE A 538 16.83 -16.27 2.10
N ALA A 539 17.79 -16.76 1.30
CA ALA A 539 19.03 -17.36 1.79
C ALA A 539 20.19 -16.51 1.30
N ARG A 540 21.06 -16.07 2.22
CA ARG A 540 22.18 -15.19 1.90
C ARG A 540 23.43 -15.59 2.66
N ASP A 541 24.50 -15.85 1.93
CA ASP A 541 25.82 -15.97 2.52
C ASP A 541 26.38 -14.58 2.84
N ILE A 542 26.82 -14.41 4.08
CA ILE A 542 27.36 -13.16 4.60
C ILE A 542 28.82 -13.40 4.93
N GLU A 543 29.69 -12.70 4.20
CA GLU A 543 31.10 -12.60 4.50
C GLU A 543 31.39 -11.16 4.94
N THR A 544 31.81 -10.99 6.19
CA THR A 544 32.14 -9.68 6.78
C THR A 544 33.40 -9.83 7.64
N ALA A 545 33.76 -8.79 8.39
CA ALA A 545 34.75 -8.88 9.43
C ALA A 545 34.32 -8.06 10.65
N VAL A 546 34.65 -8.53 11.84
CA VAL A 546 34.54 -7.73 13.05
C VAL A 546 35.87 -7.07 13.36
N ARG A 547 35.82 -5.80 13.76
CA ARG A 547 36.97 -4.97 14.10
C ARG A 547 36.96 -4.68 15.58
N ILE A 548 38.10 -4.85 16.24
CA ILE A 548 38.29 -4.39 17.62
C ILE A 548 39.11 -3.12 17.56
N GLU A 549 38.45 -1.99 17.75
CA GLU A 549 39.07 -0.67 17.74
C GLU A 549 39.50 -0.29 19.14
N PHE A 550 40.80 -0.07 19.34
CA PHE A 550 41.37 0.31 20.62
C PHE A 550 41.39 1.83 20.80
N ARG A 551 41.04 2.27 22.02
CA ARG A 551 41.32 3.62 22.51
C ARG A 551 42.78 3.71 22.97
N PRO A 552 43.39 4.90 23.02
CA PRO A 552 44.69 5.08 23.66
C PRO A 552 44.64 4.55 25.09
N SER A 553 45.62 3.73 25.48
CA SER A 553 45.83 3.32 26.87
C SER A 553 46.32 4.48 27.72
N ASP A 554 46.33 4.31 29.04
CA ASP A 554 46.85 5.30 30.00
C ASP A 554 48.33 5.64 29.75
N SER A 555 49.08 4.76 29.07
CA SER A 555 50.46 4.99 28.64
C SER A 555 50.58 5.71 27.28
N GLY A 556 49.47 6.21 26.73
CA GLY A 556 49.39 6.90 25.43
C GLY A 556 49.59 5.98 24.21
N LEU A 557 49.81 4.68 24.42
CA LEU A 557 49.99 3.69 23.35
C LEU A 557 48.62 3.23 22.84
N ARG A 558 48.44 3.21 21.52
CA ARG A 558 47.24 2.71 20.86
C ARG A 558 47.56 1.41 20.12
N PRO A 559 47.07 0.25 20.60
CA PRO A 559 47.17 -1.00 19.84
C PRO A 559 46.54 -0.84 18.44
N PRO A 560 47.06 -1.55 17.43
CA PRO A 560 46.46 -1.56 16.11
C PRO A 560 45.05 -2.16 16.15
N THR A 561 44.22 -1.79 15.17
CA THR A 561 42.87 -2.35 15.08
C THR A 561 42.97 -3.82 14.68
N LEU A 562 42.41 -4.72 15.48
CA LEU A 562 42.33 -6.14 15.14
C LEU A 562 41.14 -6.36 14.21
N VAL A 563 41.34 -7.07 13.10
CA VAL A 563 40.29 -7.41 12.14
C VAL A 563 40.16 -8.93 12.10
N VAL A 564 38.96 -9.44 12.34
CA VAL A 564 38.66 -10.88 12.33
C VAL A 564 37.56 -11.13 11.31
N PRO A 565 37.85 -11.75 10.15
CA PRO A 565 36.85 -12.16 9.19
C PRO A 565 35.83 -13.12 9.81
N VAL A 566 34.57 -12.90 9.47
CA VAL A 566 33.42 -13.69 9.93
C VAL A 566 32.60 -14.15 8.74
N LYS A 567 32.26 -15.45 8.70
CA LYS A 567 31.38 -16.02 7.68
C LYS A 567 30.20 -16.78 8.29
N PHE A 568 29.02 -16.57 7.72
CA PHE A 568 27.82 -17.33 8.05
C PHE A 568 26.80 -17.26 6.90
N SER A 569 25.90 -18.24 6.84
CA SER A 569 24.76 -18.22 5.93
C SER A 569 23.52 -17.85 6.72
N LEU A 570 22.72 -16.89 6.26
CA LEU A 570 21.45 -16.52 6.88
C LEU A 570 20.30 -17.03 6.03
N ASN A 571 19.52 -17.97 6.57
CA ASN A 571 18.31 -18.48 5.94
C ASN A 571 17.07 -17.92 6.67
N ASN A 572 16.39 -16.95 6.06
CA ASN A 572 15.14 -16.39 6.56
C ASN A 572 13.97 -16.96 5.75
N GLU A 573 13.07 -17.66 6.41
CA GLU A 573 11.77 -18.04 5.85
C GLU A 573 10.70 -17.32 6.65
N PHE A 574 9.86 -16.58 5.95
CA PHE A 574 8.83 -15.76 6.55
C PHE A 574 7.56 -15.82 5.71
N ALA A 575 6.44 -16.09 6.36
CA ALA A 575 5.12 -16.19 5.76
C ALA A 575 4.10 -15.42 6.61
N ALA A 576 3.52 -14.38 6.01
CA ALA A 576 2.33 -13.71 6.52
C ALA A 576 1.19 -13.86 5.51
N PRO A 577 -0.09 -13.73 5.93
CA PRO A 577 -1.22 -13.87 5.02
C PRO A 577 -1.19 -12.74 4.00
N ARG A 578 -1.32 -13.07 2.71
CA ARG A 578 -1.33 -12.06 1.64
C ARG A 578 -2.53 -11.12 1.71
N LYS A 579 -3.66 -11.62 2.24
CA LYS A 579 -4.83 -10.85 2.60
C LYS A 579 -5.60 -11.55 3.72
N LEU A 580 -6.31 -10.77 4.52
CA LEU A 580 -7.42 -11.25 5.32
C LEU A 580 -8.71 -10.84 4.63
N SER A 581 -9.63 -11.79 4.42
CA SER A 581 -10.90 -11.49 3.80
C SER A 581 -12.06 -12.15 4.54
N ALA A 582 -13.14 -11.40 4.68
CA ALA A 582 -14.40 -11.88 5.22
C ALA A 582 -15.56 -11.41 4.34
N SER A 583 -16.61 -12.24 4.26
CA SER A 583 -17.89 -11.87 3.69
C SER A 583 -18.94 -12.01 4.79
N LEU A 584 -19.76 -10.97 4.97
CA LEU A 584 -20.75 -10.91 6.03
C LEU A 584 -22.01 -10.21 5.54
N LYS A 585 -23.15 -10.61 6.10
CA LYS A 585 -24.44 -9.93 5.88
C LYS A 585 -24.54 -8.75 6.83
N ALA A 586 -25.32 -7.74 6.46
CA ALA A 586 -25.65 -6.64 7.37
C ALA A 586 -26.25 -7.20 8.69
N GLY A 587 -25.66 -6.83 9.82
CA GLY A 587 -26.02 -7.33 11.16
C GLY A 587 -25.20 -8.55 11.64
N ASP A 588 -24.39 -9.18 10.78
CA ASP A 588 -23.56 -10.33 11.14
C ASP A 588 -22.11 -9.94 11.51
N SER A 589 -21.39 -10.92 12.06
CA SER A 589 -19.95 -10.83 12.32
C SER A 589 -19.17 -12.00 11.73
N ALA A 590 -17.91 -11.75 11.37
CA ALA A 590 -16.99 -12.74 10.82
C ALA A 590 -15.63 -12.65 11.52
N LEU A 591 -15.00 -13.81 11.73
CA LEU A 591 -13.68 -13.93 12.35
C LEU A 591 -12.62 -14.21 11.30
N MET A 592 -11.53 -13.45 11.36
CA MET A 592 -10.33 -13.62 10.54
C MET A 592 -9.16 -13.96 11.45
N ASN A 593 -8.34 -14.93 11.04
CA ASN A 593 -7.18 -15.36 11.81
C ASN A 593 -5.90 -14.80 11.18
N LEU A 594 -5.26 -13.86 11.87
CA LEU A 594 -3.92 -13.42 11.52
C LEU A 594 -2.90 -14.41 12.10
N LYS A 595 -2.23 -15.14 11.21
CA LYS A 595 -1.12 -16.05 11.52
C LYS A 595 0.14 -15.56 10.85
N VAL A 596 1.24 -15.53 11.57
CA VAL A 596 2.59 -15.33 11.02
C VAL A 596 3.36 -16.61 11.27
N ASP A 597 4.07 -17.07 10.24
CA ASP A 597 4.84 -18.30 10.25
C ASP A 597 6.22 -18.08 9.62
N GLY A 598 7.14 -19.01 9.85
CA GLY A 598 8.52 -18.93 9.40
C GLY A 598 9.46 -19.86 10.16
N ASN A 599 10.74 -19.82 9.79
CA ASN A 599 11.78 -20.67 10.36
C ASN A 599 12.49 -20.04 11.59
N PHE A 600 11.86 -19.08 12.26
CA PHE A 600 12.42 -18.45 13.45
C PHE A 600 12.49 -19.43 14.63
N LYS A 601 13.58 -19.41 15.42
CA LYS A 601 13.81 -20.30 16.59
C LYS A 601 13.14 -19.80 17.88
N THR A 602 12.85 -18.51 17.96
CA THR A 602 12.26 -17.86 19.14
C THR A 602 11.02 -17.05 18.75
N ASP A 603 10.17 -16.72 19.71
CA ASP A 603 8.93 -15.98 19.47
C ASP A 603 9.20 -14.61 18.82
N ALA A 604 8.52 -14.33 17.70
CA ALA A 604 8.54 -13.03 17.06
C ALA A 604 7.41 -12.15 17.60
N GLU A 605 7.75 -10.99 18.16
CA GLU A 605 6.81 -10.09 18.81
C GLU A 605 6.52 -8.84 17.95
N PHE A 606 5.23 -8.53 17.77
CA PHE A 606 4.76 -7.42 16.95
C PHE A 606 3.74 -6.56 17.70
N ASN A 607 3.83 -5.25 17.45
CA ASN A 607 2.77 -4.29 17.69
C ASN A 607 1.91 -4.21 16.43
N ILE A 608 0.69 -4.70 16.52
CA ILE A 608 -0.26 -4.77 15.41
C ILE A 608 -1.18 -3.58 15.51
N LEU A 609 -1.17 -2.75 14.48
CA LEU A 609 -1.88 -1.48 14.41
C LEU A 609 -3.00 -1.56 13.39
N LEU A 610 -4.16 -1.07 13.80
CA LEU A 610 -5.31 -0.86 12.95
C LEU A 610 -5.45 0.66 12.72
N PRO A 611 -5.40 1.15 11.46
CA PRO A 611 -5.57 2.56 11.18
C PRO A 611 -6.90 3.13 11.72
N PRO A 612 -6.94 4.41 12.12
CA PRO A 612 -8.19 5.11 12.46
C PRO A 612 -9.21 5.02 11.32
N ARG A 613 -10.51 5.04 11.64
CA ARG A 613 -11.61 4.88 10.66
C ARG A 613 -11.47 5.84 9.47
N GLU A 614 -11.09 7.09 9.73
CA GLU A 614 -10.90 8.16 8.75
C GLU A 614 -9.81 7.88 7.70
N GLN A 615 -8.86 6.99 8.01
CA GLN A 615 -7.75 6.62 7.12
C GLN A 615 -8.03 5.34 6.33
N ARG A 616 -9.23 4.75 6.47
CA ARG A 616 -9.61 3.49 5.82
C ARG A 616 -10.36 3.78 4.53
N ASP A 617 -9.99 3.07 3.47
CA ASP A 617 -10.55 3.28 2.13
C ASP A 617 -12.00 2.81 2.07
N ALA A 618 -12.87 3.68 1.55
CA ALA A 618 -14.31 3.48 1.42
C ALA A 618 -15.04 3.11 2.72
N TRP A 619 -14.43 3.28 3.90
CA TRP A 619 -15.02 2.88 5.18
C TRP A 619 -16.20 3.79 5.55
N PRO A 620 -17.31 3.25 6.07
CA PRO A 620 -18.45 4.07 6.46
C PRO A 620 -18.07 5.01 7.61
N SER A 621 -18.60 6.23 7.57
CA SER A 621 -18.21 7.36 8.43
C SER A 621 -19.33 7.82 9.39
N GLY A 622 -20.30 6.96 9.70
CA GLY A 622 -21.47 7.32 10.52
C GLY A 622 -21.86 6.22 11.52
N SER A 623 -22.66 6.53 12.54
CA SER A 623 -22.96 5.64 13.70
C SER A 623 -23.48 4.20 13.44
N ASN A 624 -23.68 3.79 12.18
CA ASN A 624 -24.24 2.49 11.77
C ASN A 624 -23.15 1.68 11.03
N ASP A 625 -22.04 1.44 11.73
CA ASP A 625 -20.74 1.19 11.09
C ASP A 625 -20.34 -0.30 10.98
N LEU A 626 -19.52 -0.56 9.97
CA LEU A 626 -18.66 -1.73 9.92
C LEU A 626 -17.52 -1.56 10.93
N GLU A 627 -17.44 -2.44 11.91
CA GLU A 627 -16.41 -2.45 12.94
C GLU A 627 -15.36 -3.54 12.70
N LEU A 628 -14.11 -3.21 13.02
CA LEU A 628 -13.00 -4.15 12.99
C LEU A 628 -12.29 -4.09 14.35
N GLN A 629 -12.18 -5.24 15.03
CA GLN A 629 -11.72 -5.31 16.41
C GLN A 629 -10.74 -6.47 16.59
N PHE A 630 -9.72 -6.29 17.44
CA PHE A 630 -8.86 -7.39 17.89
C PHE A 630 -9.51 -8.14 19.05
N LEU A 631 -9.47 -9.47 19.02
CA LEU A 631 -9.96 -10.32 20.10
C LEU A 631 -8.80 -10.95 20.88
N ASP A 632 -9.02 -11.18 22.16
CA ASP A 632 -8.12 -11.94 23.03
C ASP A 632 -8.30 -13.47 22.86
N ALA A 633 -7.63 -14.25 23.70
CA ALA A 633 -7.71 -15.72 23.64
C ALA A 633 -9.09 -16.28 24.07
N ALA A 634 -9.89 -15.52 24.82
CA ALA A 634 -11.25 -15.89 25.21
C ALA A 634 -12.29 -15.49 24.15
N GLY A 635 -11.88 -14.76 23.10
CA GLY A 635 -12.77 -14.25 22.06
C GLY A 635 -13.39 -12.89 22.41
N GLU A 636 -12.93 -12.24 23.47
CA GLU A 636 -13.43 -10.93 23.89
C GLU A 636 -12.63 -9.78 23.24
N PRO A 637 -13.27 -8.63 22.95
CA PRO A 637 -12.57 -7.48 22.38
C PRO A 637 -11.48 -6.97 23.32
N ILE A 638 -10.26 -6.81 22.80
CA ILE A 638 -9.16 -6.19 23.55
C ILE A 638 -9.51 -4.73 23.80
N ARG A 639 -9.54 -4.29 25.06
CA ARG A 639 -9.84 -2.91 25.45
C ARG A 639 -8.63 -2.21 26.08
N ASN A 640 -8.38 -0.96 25.69
CA ASN A 640 -7.37 -0.07 26.27
C ASN A 640 -8.07 1.17 26.84
N GLY A 641 -8.04 1.35 28.16
CA GLY A 641 -8.65 2.54 28.79
C GLY A 641 -10.18 2.60 28.68
N GLY A 642 -10.85 1.48 28.48
CA GLY A 642 -12.31 1.40 28.30
C GLY A 642 -12.77 1.39 26.84
N GLU A 643 -11.90 1.79 25.90
CA GLU A 643 -12.17 1.78 24.45
C GLU A 643 -11.60 0.54 23.77
N VAL A 644 -12.17 0.15 22.62
CA VAL A 644 -11.66 -0.97 21.82
C VAL A 644 -10.27 -0.62 21.27
N ALA A 645 -9.31 -1.50 21.53
CA ALA A 645 -7.92 -1.26 21.20
C ALA A 645 -7.69 -1.22 19.68
N GLN A 646 -7.14 -0.11 19.18
CA GLN A 646 -6.61 -0.01 17.81
C GLN A 646 -5.18 -0.59 17.69
N LYS A 647 -4.58 -0.99 18.82
CA LYS A 647 -3.24 -1.56 18.89
C LYS A 647 -3.26 -2.82 19.76
N ALA A 648 -2.77 -3.93 19.22
CA ALA A 648 -2.59 -5.18 19.96
C ALA A 648 -1.12 -5.59 19.94
N LYS A 649 -0.62 -6.14 21.04
CA LYS A 649 0.72 -6.72 21.13
C LYS A 649 0.60 -8.24 21.04
N LYS A 650 1.26 -8.88 20.09
CA LYS A 650 1.15 -10.33 19.85
C LYS A 650 2.52 -10.95 19.63
N ARG A 651 2.72 -12.13 20.23
CA ARG A 651 3.85 -13.02 19.95
C ARG A 651 3.39 -14.14 19.04
N PHE A 652 4.18 -14.42 18.01
CA PHE A 652 3.99 -15.56 17.11
C PHE A 652 5.13 -16.55 17.35
N SER A 653 4.76 -17.79 17.66
CA SER A 653 5.71 -18.86 17.97
C SER A 653 6.18 -19.60 16.71
N PRO A 654 7.38 -20.19 16.74
CA PRO A 654 7.96 -20.95 15.63
C PRO A 654 7.01 -21.97 14.99
N GLY A 655 7.09 -22.13 13.65
CA GLY A 655 6.35 -23.15 12.91
C GLY A 655 4.82 -23.03 13.00
N GLY A 656 4.30 -21.82 13.21
CA GLY A 656 2.87 -21.53 13.24
C GLY A 656 2.12 -22.16 14.42
N GLN A 657 2.84 -22.65 15.44
CA GLN A 657 2.24 -23.34 16.59
C GLN A 657 1.56 -22.38 17.59
N GLY A 658 1.81 -21.07 17.48
CA GLY A 658 1.16 -20.05 18.31
C GLY A 658 -0.31 -19.84 17.94
N ALA A 659 -1.13 -19.52 18.95
CA ALA A 659 -2.53 -19.15 18.71
C ALA A 659 -2.60 -17.90 17.80
N PRO A 660 -3.44 -17.89 16.74
CA PRO A 660 -3.58 -16.73 15.87
C PRO A 660 -4.02 -15.48 16.65
N LEU A 661 -3.76 -14.29 16.12
CA LEU A 661 -4.53 -13.12 16.53
C LEU A 661 -5.87 -13.15 15.79
N GLN A 662 -6.96 -13.18 16.55
CA GLN A 662 -8.30 -13.13 16.00
C GLN A 662 -8.70 -11.68 15.75
N VAL A 663 -9.21 -11.42 14.55
CA VAL A 663 -9.71 -10.12 14.11
C VAL A 663 -11.17 -10.30 13.75
N ARG A 664 -12.06 -9.62 14.46
CA ARG A 664 -13.50 -9.67 14.21
C ARG A 664 -13.93 -8.49 13.36
N ALA A 665 -14.56 -8.78 12.23
CA ALA A 665 -15.36 -7.82 11.49
C ALA A 665 -16.82 -7.96 11.92
N ALA A 666 -17.50 -6.88 12.27
CA ALA A 666 -18.91 -6.88 12.63
C ALA A 666 -19.63 -5.75 11.91
N SER A 667 -20.77 -6.01 11.29
CA SER A 667 -21.59 -4.96 10.67
C SER A 667 -22.88 -4.75 11.43
N ASP A 668 -23.34 -3.51 11.42
CA ASP A 668 -24.68 -3.18 11.89
C ASP A 668 -25.77 -3.59 10.86
N ALA A 669 -27.02 -3.70 11.30
CA ALA A 669 -28.16 -4.15 10.50
C ALA A 669 -28.47 -3.23 9.30
N CYS A 670 -28.05 -1.97 9.38
CA CYS A 670 -28.22 -0.96 8.33
C CYS A 670 -26.92 -0.66 7.54
N CYS A 671 -25.87 -1.48 7.70
CA CYS A 671 -24.62 -1.26 7.01
C CYS A 671 -24.81 -1.30 5.48
N ALA A 672 -24.24 -0.33 4.77
CA ALA A 672 -24.33 -0.27 3.32
C ALA A 672 -23.62 -1.49 2.69
N GLY A 673 -24.18 -2.03 1.62
CA GLY A 673 -23.53 -3.09 0.86
C GLY A 673 -22.31 -2.56 0.12
N GLY A 674 -21.21 -3.30 0.15
CA GLY A 674 -19.97 -2.86 -0.49
C GLY A 674 -18.75 -3.70 -0.13
N VAL A 675 -17.62 -3.35 -0.77
CA VAL A 675 -16.31 -3.91 -0.45
C VAL A 675 -15.49 -2.84 0.26
N TYR A 676 -15.17 -3.10 1.52
CA TYR A 676 -14.44 -2.20 2.40
C TYR A 676 -12.99 -2.67 2.55
N ARG A 677 -12.04 -1.74 2.44
CA ARG A 677 -10.62 -2.07 2.43
C ARG A 677 -9.86 -1.29 3.50
N THR A 678 -8.98 -2.00 4.18
CA THR A 678 -8.01 -1.41 5.10
C THR A 678 -6.76 -2.29 5.16
N GLU A 679 -5.82 -1.97 6.02
CA GLU A 679 -4.62 -2.76 6.24
C GLU A 679 -4.30 -2.87 7.73
N LEU A 680 -3.79 -4.02 8.14
CA LEU A 680 -3.16 -4.19 9.45
C LEU A 680 -1.67 -3.98 9.29
N VAL A 681 -1.09 -3.12 10.12
CA VAL A 681 0.35 -2.87 10.14
C VAL A 681 0.97 -3.60 11.32
N LEU A 682 1.78 -4.62 11.05
CA LEU A 682 2.54 -5.36 12.06
C LEU A 682 3.91 -4.69 12.18
N ALA A 683 4.09 -3.88 13.21
CA ALA A 683 5.37 -3.25 13.53
C ALA A 683 6.17 -4.15 14.49
N PRO A 684 7.35 -4.65 14.08
CA PRO A 684 8.17 -5.52 14.93
C PRO A 684 8.70 -4.78 16.17
N THR A 685 8.85 -5.49 17.30
CA THR A 685 9.48 -4.91 18.51
C THR A 685 11.00 -5.09 18.56
N SER A 686 11.55 -6.02 17.76
CA SER A 686 12.97 -6.34 17.69
C SER A 686 13.37 -6.77 16.27
N GLY A 687 14.64 -6.57 15.91
CA GLY A 687 15.17 -6.94 14.59
C GLY A 687 15.07 -5.79 13.58
N THR A 688 14.72 -6.11 12.34
CA THR A 688 14.51 -5.07 11.31
C THR A 688 13.31 -4.19 11.64
N LYS A 689 13.37 -2.91 11.26
CA LYS A 689 12.28 -1.94 11.46
C LYS A 689 11.19 -2.00 10.39
N GLU A 690 11.37 -2.83 9.36
CA GLU A 690 10.43 -2.95 8.24
C GLU A 690 9.07 -3.52 8.70
N PRO A 691 7.98 -2.74 8.62
CA PRO A 691 6.66 -3.22 9.04
C PRO A 691 6.04 -4.12 7.96
N ILE A 692 5.23 -5.08 8.38
CA ILE A 692 4.45 -5.92 7.47
C ILE A 692 3.06 -5.31 7.34
N ARG A 693 2.59 -5.11 6.11
CA ARG A 693 1.24 -4.62 5.83
C ARG A 693 0.40 -5.78 5.31
N VAL A 694 -0.66 -6.12 6.03
CA VAL A 694 -1.60 -7.19 5.67
C VAL A 694 -2.91 -6.54 5.24
N PRO A 695 -3.26 -6.57 3.94
CA PRO A 695 -4.53 -6.07 3.45
C PRO A 695 -5.71 -6.80 4.10
N VAL A 696 -6.74 -6.04 4.47
CA VAL A 696 -8.01 -6.54 4.99
C VAL A 696 -9.12 -6.11 4.03
N GLU A 697 -9.88 -7.08 3.54
CA GLU A 697 -11.00 -6.88 2.62
C GLU A 697 -12.28 -7.47 3.20
N ILE A 698 -13.28 -6.63 3.42
CA ILE A 698 -14.56 -7.06 3.99
C ILE A 698 -15.66 -6.77 2.98
N THR A 699 -16.37 -7.82 2.59
CA THR A 699 -17.52 -7.69 1.68
C THR A 699 -18.80 -7.76 2.49
N VAL A 700 -19.57 -6.68 2.50
CA VAL A 700 -20.88 -6.60 3.15
C VAL A 700 -21.96 -6.77 2.09
N GLU A 701 -22.82 -7.78 2.26
CA GLU A 701 -24.00 -7.94 1.40
C GLU A 701 -25.01 -6.82 1.70
N ALA A 702 -25.61 -6.24 0.65
CA ALA A 702 -26.53 -5.11 0.79
C ALA A 702 -27.73 -5.48 1.69
N ALA A 703 -27.96 -4.67 2.73
CA ALA A 703 -29.12 -4.82 3.61
C ALA A 703 -30.42 -4.63 2.82
N SER A 704 -31.39 -5.52 3.03
CA SER A 704 -32.75 -5.31 2.54
C SER A 704 -33.45 -4.18 3.33
N MET A 705 -34.39 -3.48 2.69
CA MET A 705 -35.21 -2.44 3.35
C MET A 705 -35.89 -2.97 4.63
N TRP A 706 -36.28 -4.25 4.63
CA TRP A 706 -36.88 -4.93 5.78
C TRP A 706 -35.89 -5.22 6.91
N GLN A 707 -34.60 -5.42 6.65
CA GLN A 707 -33.60 -5.62 7.70
C GLN A 707 -33.26 -4.32 8.42
N CYS A 708 -33.17 -3.20 7.70
CA CYS A 708 -32.82 -1.91 8.30
C CYS A 708 -34.02 -1.20 8.94
N TRP A 709 -35.18 -1.19 8.27
CA TRP A 709 -36.36 -0.44 8.73
C TRP A 709 -37.56 -1.32 9.08
N GLY A 710 -37.48 -2.64 8.91
CA GLY A 710 -38.65 -3.52 9.04
C GLY A 710 -39.28 -3.49 10.44
N SER A 711 -38.47 -3.39 11.50
CA SER A 711 -39.00 -3.22 12.86
C SER A 711 -39.77 -1.91 13.01
N MET A 712 -39.21 -0.79 12.52
CA MET A 712 -39.85 0.52 12.57
C MET A 712 -41.12 0.58 11.71
N ILE A 713 -41.09 0.01 10.50
CA ILE A 713 -42.24 -0.10 9.59
C ILE A 713 -43.34 -0.96 10.22
N LEU A 714 -42.99 -2.10 10.84
CA LEU A 714 -43.95 -2.96 11.53
C LEU A 714 -44.62 -2.19 12.69
N TRP A 715 -43.83 -1.51 13.52
CA TRP A 715 -44.37 -0.69 14.62
C TRP A 715 -45.26 0.46 14.11
N ALA A 716 -44.89 1.11 13.01
CA ALA A 716 -45.69 2.17 12.39
C ALA A 716 -47.01 1.63 11.82
N LEU A 717 -47.00 0.47 11.15
CA LEU A 717 -48.20 -0.20 10.66
C LEU A 717 -49.12 -0.66 11.80
N LEU A 718 -48.54 -1.17 12.88
CA LEU A 718 -49.28 -1.60 14.06
C LEU A 718 -49.93 -0.41 14.77
N ALA A 719 -49.20 0.72 14.87
CA ALA A 719 -49.75 1.98 15.38
C ALA A 719 -50.87 2.53 14.49
N LEU A 720 -50.69 2.50 13.16
CA LEU A 720 -51.72 2.92 12.20
C LEU A 720 -52.99 2.04 12.32
N LEU A 721 -52.82 0.72 12.42
CA LEU A 721 -53.93 -0.21 12.59
C LEU A 721 -54.67 0.02 13.91
N LEU A 722 -53.94 0.32 14.99
CA LEU A 722 -54.54 0.71 16.27
C LEU A 722 -55.36 2.01 16.15
N ILE A 723 -54.83 3.02 15.45
CA ILE A 723 -55.52 4.29 15.20
C ILE A 723 -56.80 4.06 14.37
N LEU A 724 -56.72 3.27 13.31
CA LEU A 724 -57.88 2.93 12.48
C LEU A 724 -58.94 2.15 13.28
N LEU A 725 -58.53 1.22 14.15
CA LEU A 725 -59.43 0.51 15.05
C LEU A 725 -60.14 1.47 16.03
N LEU A 726 -59.41 2.41 16.62
CA LEU A 726 -59.99 3.42 17.52
C LEU A 726 -60.98 4.34 16.79
N LEU A 727 -60.64 4.80 15.58
CA LEU A 727 -61.53 5.60 14.75
C LEU A 727 -62.79 4.83 14.34
N TYR A 728 -62.66 3.54 14.03
CA TYR A 728 -63.78 2.66 13.73
C TYR A 728 -64.72 2.50 14.92
N VAL A 729 -64.19 2.19 16.12
CA VAL A 729 -64.97 2.09 17.36
C VAL A 729 -65.66 3.42 17.71
N TYR A 730 -64.95 4.54 17.53
CA TYR A 730 -65.52 5.87 17.75
C TYR A 730 -66.68 6.17 16.79
N ASN A 731 -66.53 5.86 15.50
CA ASN A 731 -67.59 6.05 14.51
C ASN A 731 -68.81 5.16 14.80
N MET A 732 -68.59 3.89 15.19
CA MET A 732 -69.66 3.00 15.64
C MET A 732 -70.42 3.58 16.83
N PHE A 733 -69.71 4.10 17.84
CA PHE A 733 -70.32 4.65 19.03
C PHE A 733 -71.17 5.89 18.71
N ARG A 734 -70.66 6.78 17.83
CA ARG A 734 -71.38 7.99 17.39
C ARG A 734 -72.70 7.68 16.67
N ASN A 735 -72.77 6.58 15.92
CA ASN A 735 -73.96 6.18 15.17
C ASN A 735 -74.89 5.21 15.93
N SER A 736 -74.66 5.03 17.24
CA SER A 736 -75.43 4.13 18.10
C SER A 736 -76.31 4.89 19.09
N HIS A 737 -77.58 4.52 19.19
CA HIS A 737 -78.55 5.07 20.12
C HIS A 737 -78.77 4.09 21.27
N PHE A 738 -78.10 4.34 22.39
CA PHE A 738 -78.18 3.50 23.58
C PHE A 738 -79.35 3.88 24.49
N LEU A 739 -80.12 2.89 24.93
CA LEU A 739 -81.17 3.03 25.93
C LEU A 739 -80.58 3.41 27.29
N SER A 740 -81.26 4.33 27.96
CA SER A 740 -80.92 4.69 29.33
C SER A 740 -81.50 3.65 30.28
N LYS A 741 -80.62 3.00 31.04
CA LYS A 741 -81.00 2.08 32.12
C LYS A 741 -81.95 2.73 33.13
N LYS A 742 -81.79 4.03 33.38
CA LYS A 742 -82.66 4.78 34.29
C LYS A 742 -84.07 4.99 33.71
N SER A 743 -84.18 5.26 32.41
CA SER A 743 -85.49 5.41 31.73
C SER A 743 -86.23 4.09 31.73
N LEU A 744 -85.56 3.00 31.31
CA LEU A 744 -86.18 1.67 31.24
C LEU A 744 -86.73 1.17 32.59
N VAL A 745 -86.14 1.59 33.72
CA VAL A 745 -86.65 1.26 35.07
C VAL A 745 -87.79 2.18 35.50
N ALA A 746 -87.81 3.43 35.03
CA ALA A 746 -88.87 4.39 35.34
C ALA A 746 -90.15 4.11 34.54
N ASP A 747 -89.99 3.68 33.29
CA ASP A 747 -91.08 3.50 32.31
C ASP A 747 -91.71 2.09 32.38
N ILE A 748 -91.35 1.29 33.39
CA ILE A 748 -91.93 -0.04 33.64
C ILE A 748 -92.39 -0.11 35.08
N GLU A 749 -93.69 -0.23 35.28
CA GLU A 749 -94.30 -0.36 36.59
C GLU A 749 -95.06 -1.67 36.72
N LEU A 750 -94.92 -2.32 37.87
CA LEU A 750 -95.60 -3.57 38.17
C LEU A 750 -96.95 -3.27 38.83
N LEU A 751 -98.02 -3.88 38.32
CA LEU A 751 -99.38 -3.70 38.82
C LEU A 751 -99.79 -4.87 39.74
N GLU A 752 -100.54 -4.57 40.79
CA GLU A 752 -101.17 -5.53 41.71
C GLU A 752 -102.67 -5.28 41.80
N TRP A 753 -103.44 -6.33 42.11
CA TRP A 753 -104.87 -6.21 42.37
C TRP A 753 -105.10 -5.59 43.74
N ASN A 754 -105.89 -4.52 43.79
CA ASN A 754 -106.32 -3.91 45.04
C ASN A 754 -107.59 -4.59 45.60
N ALA A 755 -108.01 -4.20 46.81
CA ALA A 755 -109.20 -4.76 47.47
C ALA A 755 -110.51 -4.57 46.67
N THR A 756 -110.53 -3.66 45.70
CA THR A 756 -111.69 -3.36 44.83
C THR A 756 -111.65 -4.09 43.49
N GLY A 757 -110.66 -4.97 43.25
CA GLY A 757 -110.48 -5.65 41.96
C GLY A 757 -110.02 -4.73 40.83
N MET A 758 -109.46 -3.56 41.16
CA MET A 758 -108.81 -2.63 40.22
C MET A 758 -107.29 -2.76 40.34
N THR A 759 -106.56 -2.42 39.27
CA THR A 759 -105.09 -2.44 39.27
C THR A 759 -104.51 -1.23 40.01
N SER A 760 -103.56 -1.43 40.92
CA SER A 760 -102.73 -0.37 41.53
C SER A 760 -101.24 -0.69 41.41
N LYS A 761 -100.36 0.31 41.57
CA LYS A 761 -98.90 0.11 41.53
C LYS A 761 -98.43 -0.73 42.72
N ALA A 762 -97.65 -1.78 42.45
CA ALA A 762 -97.14 -2.66 43.49
C ALA A 762 -96.08 -1.97 44.36
N SER A 763 -96.23 -2.08 45.69
CA SER A 763 -95.34 -1.40 46.66
C SER A 763 -93.85 -1.79 46.54
N ASP A 764 -93.54 -3.05 46.20
CA ASP A 764 -92.17 -3.55 45.95
C ASP A 764 -91.80 -3.58 44.45
N GLY A 765 -92.67 -3.03 43.59
CA GLY A 765 -92.51 -3.02 42.13
C GLY A 765 -91.18 -2.40 41.65
N PRO A 766 -90.81 -1.17 42.08
CA PRO A 766 -89.59 -0.50 41.61
C PRO A 766 -88.30 -1.27 41.92
N ARG A 767 -88.24 -1.97 43.07
CA ARG A 767 -87.07 -2.76 43.46
C ARG A 767 -86.93 -4.02 42.61
N LYS A 768 -88.04 -4.71 42.33
CA LYS A 768 -88.06 -5.91 41.48
C LYS A 768 -87.73 -5.58 40.02
N VAL A 769 -88.30 -4.52 39.46
CA VAL A 769 -87.98 -4.03 38.11
C VAL A 769 -86.49 -3.70 38.00
N ARG A 770 -85.94 -2.93 38.94
CA ARG A 770 -84.51 -2.59 38.96
C ARG A 770 -83.63 -3.84 39.01
N THR A 771 -83.96 -4.83 39.82
CA THR A 771 -83.16 -6.06 39.94
C THR A 771 -83.11 -6.84 38.62
N ILE A 772 -84.22 -6.91 37.89
CA ILE A 772 -84.31 -7.61 36.60
C ILE A 772 -83.57 -6.83 35.50
N VAL A 773 -83.74 -5.51 35.46
CA VAL A 773 -83.00 -4.64 34.53
C VAL A 773 -81.50 -4.69 34.82
N ASP A 774 -81.06 -4.67 36.08
CA ASP A 774 -79.65 -4.77 36.47
C ASP A 774 -79.02 -6.09 35.99
N LYS A 775 -79.76 -7.19 36.07
CA LYS A 775 -79.31 -8.53 35.67
C LYS A 775 -79.30 -8.74 34.15
N GLY A 776 -80.33 -8.26 33.44
CA GLY A 776 -80.48 -8.46 31.99
C GLY A 776 -79.85 -7.35 31.11
N PHE A 777 -79.61 -6.17 31.67
CA PHE A 777 -79.17 -4.96 30.95
C PHE A 777 -77.80 -4.43 31.44
N GLY A 778 -76.87 -5.35 31.72
CA GLY A 778 -75.49 -5.04 32.13
C GLY A 778 -74.55 -4.71 30.95
N PHE A 779 -73.33 -4.24 31.24
CA PHE A 779 -72.34 -3.87 30.21
C PHE A 779 -71.98 -5.03 29.27
N GLY A 780 -71.75 -6.23 29.79
CA GLY A 780 -71.38 -7.41 28.99
C GLY A 780 -72.40 -7.78 27.91
N PRO A 781 -73.68 -8.04 28.27
CA PRO A 781 -74.73 -8.31 27.29
C PRO A 781 -74.93 -7.18 26.27
N ARG A 782 -74.84 -5.92 26.71
CA ARG A 782 -74.96 -4.74 25.83
C ARG A 782 -73.80 -4.63 24.86
N ALA A 783 -72.56 -4.76 25.32
CA ALA A 783 -71.36 -4.74 24.48
C ALA A 783 -71.37 -5.92 23.50
N SER A 784 -71.74 -7.13 23.95
CA SER A 784 -71.84 -8.29 23.06
C SER A 784 -72.91 -8.11 21.99
N ALA A 785 -74.11 -7.62 22.35
CA ALA A 785 -75.16 -7.34 21.39
C ALA A 785 -74.75 -6.23 20.41
N TRP A 786 -74.09 -5.18 20.89
CA TRP A 786 -73.58 -4.08 20.08
C TRP A 786 -72.50 -4.53 19.09
N PHE A 787 -71.52 -5.33 19.51
CA PHE A 787 -70.51 -5.88 18.59
C PHE A 787 -71.10 -6.87 17.58
N LYS A 788 -72.04 -7.74 18.01
CA LYS A 788 -72.74 -8.67 17.10
C LYS A 788 -73.64 -7.95 16.09
N ALA A 789 -74.29 -6.88 16.53
CA ALA A 789 -75.10 -6.03 15.67
C ALA A 789 -74.24 -5.22 14.68
N ASN A 790 -72.94 -5.07 14.91
CA ASN A 790 -72.03 -4.33 14.05
C ASN A 790 -70.84 -5.22 13.61
N PRO A 791 -71.07 -6.26 12.78
CA PRO A 791 -69.99 -7.06 12.23
C PRO A 791 -69.04 -6.14 11.45
N LEU A 792 -67.74 -6.39 11.50
CA LEU A 792 -66.65 -5.68 10.78
C LEU A 792 -66.85 -5.71 9.25
N LYS A 793 -67.90 -5.05 8.75
CA LYS A 793 -68.09 -4.77 7.34
C LYS A 793 -67.29 -3.51 7.05
N LEU A 794 -66.07 -3.71 6.57
CA LEU A 794 -65.22 -2.65 6.02
C LEU A 794 -65.86 -2.15 4.71
N GLY A 795 -66.86 -1.29 4.84
CA GLY A 795 -67.59 -0.65 3.75
C GLY A 795 -68.24 0.65 4.25
N LEU A 796 -68.06 1.72 3.48
CA LEU A 796 -68.48 3.12 3.69
C LEU A 796 -70.01 3.30 3.97
N PRO A 797 -70.46 4.51 4.39
CA PRO A 797 -71.56 4.71 5.33
C PRO A 797 -72.93 4.49 4.70
N ASN A 798 -73.47 3.28 4.83
CA ASN A 798 -74.88 3.03 4.55
C ASN A 798 -75.65 3.02 5.86
N ASP A 799 -76.40 4.09 6.16
CA ASP A 799 -77.55 4.24 7.10
C ASP A 799 -77.62 3.37 8.39
N TYR A 800 -76.48 2.87 8.88
CA TYR A 800 -76.45 1.86 9.93
C TYR A 800 -76.55 2.53 11.29
N ARG A 801 -77.79 2.64 11.78
CA ARG A 801 -78.10 3.19 13.10
C ARG A 801 -78.46 2.04 14.05
N TYR A 802 -77.52 1.66 14.92
CA TYR A 802 -77.84 0.71 15.98
C TYR A 802 -78.77 1.40 16.99
N ASP A 803 -80.05 1.04 16.97
CA ASP A 803 -81.01 1.41 18.01
C ASP A 803 -81.08 0.27 19.02
N GLU A 804 -80.52 0.49 20.21
CA GLU A 804 -80.45 -0.52 21.25
C GLU A 804 -81.86 -0.95 21.62
N THR A 805 -82.21 -2.17 21.23
CA THR A 805 -83.54 -2.72 21.45
C THR A 805 -83.45 -3.82 22.49
N VAL A 806 -84.32 -3.73 23.48
CA VAL A 806 -84.47 -4.70 24.55
C VAL A 806 -85.76 -5.46 24.35
N ARG A 807 -85.71 -6.78 24.42
CA ARG A 807 -86.88 -7.64 24.50
C ARG A 807 -87.17 -7.97 25.96
N LEU A 808 -88.37 -7.63 26.39
CA LEU A 808 -88.98 -7.98 27.67
C LEU A 808 -89.78 -9.26 27.46
N MET A 809 -89.39 -10.33 28.15
CA MET A 809 -90.10 -11.60 28.11
C MET A 809 -91.05 -11.69 29.31
N LEU A 810 -92.34 -11.64 29.01
CA LEU A 810 -93.39 -11.79 30.02
C LEU A 810 -93.68 -13.27 30.26
N ASN A 811 -93.91 -13.66 31.52
CA ASN A 811 -94.33 -15.02 31.85
C ASN A 811 -95.82 -15.18 31.49
N PRO A 812 -96.22 -16.15 30.66
CA PRO A 812 -97.63 -16.34 30.29
C PRO A 812 -98.51 -16.79 31.47
N ASN A 813 -97.93 -17.35 32.53
CA ASN A 813 -98.69 -17.92 33.66
C ASN A 813 -98.61 -17.05 34.93
N GLN A 814 -97.79 -15.99 34.93
CA GLN A 814 -97.59 -15.12 36.08
C GLN A 814 -97.34 -13.69 35.61
N ALA A 815 -97.86 -12.68 36.30
CA ALA A 815 -97.53 -11.28 36.01
C ALA A 815 -96.11 -10.91 36.51
N GLN A 816 -95.09 -11.66 36.06
CA GLN A 816 -93.68 -11.46 36.35
C GLN A 816 -92.85 -11.38 35.05
N LEU A 817 -91.87 -10.47 35.05
CA LEU A 817 -90.92 -10.31 33.96
C LEU A 817 -89.87 -11.41 34.11
N THR A 818 -89.83 -12.34 33.17
CA THR A 818 -88.99 -13.55 33.31
C THR A 818 -87.53 -13.25 32.98
N SER A 819 -87.31 -12.49 31.91
CA SER A 819 -85.98 -12.08 31.50
C SER A 819 -86.03 -10.86 30.59
N LEU A 820 -84.89 -10.19 30.52
CA LEU A 820 -84.64 -9.07 29.65
C LEU A 820 -83.45 -9.43 28.76
N LYS A 821 -83.63 -9.35 27.44
CA LYS A 821 -82.58 -9.68 26.46
C LYS A 821 -82.34 -8.51 25.53
N VAL A 822 -81.11 -7.99 25.52
CA VAL A 822 -80.66 -7.01 24.51
C VAL A 822 -80.56 -7.73 23.17
N LEU A 823 -81.19 -7.18 22.14
CA LEU A 823 -81.19 -7.75 20.80
C LEU A 823 -79.94 -7.29 20.04
N ASP A 824 -79.39 -8.20 19.24
CA ASP A 824 -78.25 -7.98 18.35
C ASP A 824 -78.67 -7.62 16.91
N LYS A 825 -79.94 -7.25 16.71
CA LYS A 825 -80.50 -6.92 15.40
C LYS A 825 -80.69 -5.42 15.21
N VAL A 826 -80.23 -4.89 14.09
CA VAL A 826 -80.45 -3.49 13.70
C VAL A 826 -81.81 -3.34 12.99
N GLY A 827 -82.50 -2.24 13.28
CA GLY A 827 -83.80 -1.92 12.67
C GLY A 827 -84.91 -2.89 13.05
N HIS A 828 -84.88 -3.46 14.27
CA HIS A 828 -85.86 -4.45 14.72
C HIS A 828 -87.31 -3.95 14.61
N PHE A 829 -87.57 -2.68 14.94
CA PHE A 829 -88.89 -2.07 14.80
C PHE A 829 -89.40 -2.10 13.35
N GLU A 830 -88.58 -1.65 12.39
CA GLU A 830 -88.95 -1.68 10.96
C GLU A 830 -89.13 -3.10 10.43
N GLN A 831 -88.30 -4.04 10.89
CA GLN A 831 -88.46 -5.46 10.53
C GLN A 831 -89.77 -6.04 11.08
N LEU A 832 -90.15 -5.66 12.30
CA LEU A 832 -91.38 -6.11 12.93
C LEU A 832 -92.60 -5.45 12.27
N LYS A 833 -92.51 -4.18 11.88
CA LYS A 833 -93.54 -3.45 11.13
C LYS A 833 -93.76 -4.04 9.73
N ALA A 834 -92.69 -4.42 9.04
CA ALA A 834 -92.79 -5.03 7.71
C ALA A 834 -93.30 -6.48 7.74
N ARG A 835 -93.14 -7.18 8.87
CA ARG A 835 -93.56 -8.58 9.07
C ARG A 835 -94.09 -8.77 10.50
N PRO A 836 -95.30 -8.28 10.80
CA PRO A 836 -95.90 -8.38 12.11
C PRO A 836 -96.13 -9.86 12.46
N ARG A 837 -95.77 -10.24 13.69
CA ARG A 837 -95.97 -11.58 14.24
C ARG A 837 -96.38 -11.46 15.69
N THR A 838 -97.50 -12.08 16.04
CA THR A 838 -97.98 -12.15 17.42
C THR A 838 -96.99 -12.95 18.27
N ALA A 839 -96.60 -12.37 19.40
CA ALA A 839 -95.74 -13.02 20.39
C ALA A 839 -95.96 -12.37 21.76
N ALA A 840 -95.76 -13.13 22.84
CA ALA A 840 -95.77 -12.63 24.22
C ALA A 840 -94.49 -11.82 24.55
N HIS A 841 -94.13 -10.88 23.68
CA HIS A 841 -92.89 -10.13 23.75
C HIS A 841 -93.15 -8.64 23.60
N ILE A 842 -92.60 -7.87 24.52
CA ILE A 842 -92.60 -6.41 24.45
C ILE A 842 -91.18 -5.99 24.16
N PHE A 843 -91.05 -4.98 23.32
CA PHE A 843 -89.77 -4.43 22.92
C PHE A 843 -89.68 -3.00 23.42
N ALA A 844 -88.50 -2.59 23.83
CA ALA A 844 -88.19 -1.20 24.13
C ALA A 844 -86.99 -0.79 23.28
N SER A 845 -87.04 0.36 22.60
CA SER A 845 -85.89 0.94 21.91
C SER A 845 -85.80 2.44 22.18
N LYS A 846 -84.61 3.04 21.99
CA LYS A 846 -84.42 4.46 22.32
C LYS A 846 -85.23 5.36 21.40
N ASN A 847 -85.33 5.02 20.12
CA ASN A 847 -86.01 5.88 19.16
C ASN A 847 -87.53 5.64 19.11
N ASN A 848 -88.01 4.43 19.42
CA ASN A 848 -89.41 4.05 19.24
C ASN A 848 -90.18 3.79 20.55
N GLY A 849 -89.53 3.95 21.71
CA GLY A 849 -90.16 3.69 23.01
C GLY A 849 -90.52 2.20 23.16
N PHE A 850 -91.61 1.91 23.86
CA PHE A 850 -92.10 0.55 24.04
C PHE A 850 -93.08 0.18 22.92
N TYR A 851 -92.97 -1.04 22.39
CA TYR A 851 -93.81 -1.52 21.30
C TYR A 851 -93.96 -3.04 21.28
N GLY A 852 -95.00 -3.54 20.62
CA GLY A 852 -95.35 -4.96 20.51
C GLY A 852 -96.39 -5.20 19.42
N VAL A 853 -96.68 -6.46 19.10
CA VAL A 853 -97.71 -6.82 18.12
C VAL A 853 -98.80 -7.61 18.83
N PRO A 854 -99.92 -6.95 19.23
CA PRO A 854 -101.07 -7.66 19.79
C PRO A 854 -101.73 -8.53 18.71
N ASP A 855 -102.45 -9.57 19.11
CA ASP A 855 -103.33 -10.33 18.22
C ASP A 855 -104.64 -9.59 17.92
N GLU A 856 -105.50 -10.20 17.11
CA GLU A 856 -106.79 -9.63 16.67
C GLU A 856 -107.73 -9.30 17.85
N GLU A 857 -107.55 -9.97 19.00
CA GLU A 857 -108.33 -9.76 20.21
C GLU A 857 -107.67 -8.79 21.21
N GLY A 858 -106.50 -8.24 20.86
CA GLY A 858 -105.76 -7.29 21.67
C GLY A 858 -104.83 -7.91 22.72
N PHE A 859 -104.45 -9.18 22.55
CA PHE A 859 -103.55 -9.87 23.47
C PHE A 859 -102.10 -9.88 23.01
N LEU A 860 -101.20 -9.75 23.97
CA LEU A 860 -99.77 -9.97 23.84
C LEU A 860 -99.42 -11.25 24.60
N GLY A 861 -99.75 -12.40 24.00
CA GLY A 861 -99.71 -13.68 24.69
C GLY A 861 -100.88 -13.80 25.67
N ALA A 862 -100.60 -13.90 26.97
CA ALA A 862 -101.64 -13.97 28.01
C ALA A 862 -102.06 -12.60 28.57
N PHE A 863 -101.41 -11.52 28.13
CA PHE A 863 -101.66 -10.17 28.65
C PHE A 863 -102.57 -9.41 27.70
N ARG A 864 -103.70 -8.92 28.22
CA ARG A 864 -104.63 -8.08 27.48
C ARG A 864 -104.15 -6.64 27.49
N TYR A 865 -104.07 -6.04 26.30
CA TYR A 865 -103.80 -4.61 26.15
C TYR A 865 -105.12 -3.83 26.25
N GLU A 866 -105.34 -3.17 27.40
CA GLU A 866 -106.65 -2.56 27.72
C GLU A 866 -107.09 -1.48 26.71
N ASN A 867 -106.14 -0.77 26.10
CA ASN A 867 -106.40 0.34 25.17
C ASN A 867 -106.30 -0.08 23.69
N HIS A 868 -106.28 -1.38 23.36
CA HIS A 868 -106.21 -1.81 21.97
C HIS A 868 -107.51 -1.52 21.20
N MET A 869 -107.41 -0.83 20.07
CA MET A 869 -108.47 -0.78 19.07
C MET A 869 -108.14 -1.76 17.95
N PRO A 870 -108.97 -2.78 17.67
CA PRO A 870 -108.70 -3.72 16.59
C PRO A 870 -108.70 -3.01 15.23
N SER A 871 -107.77 -3.41 14.36
CA SER A 871 -107.72 -2.93 12.98
C SER A 871 -108.99 -3.33 12.25
N LEU A 872 -109.59 -2.41 11.48
CA LEU A 872 -110.83 -2.64 10.71
C LEU A 872 -110.68 -3.74 9.65
N ASP A 873 -109.45 -4.03 9.21
CA ASP A 873 -109.14 -4.99 8.15
C ASP A 873 -108.57 -6.32 8.69
N GLY A 874 -108.43 -6.49 10.01
CA GLY A 874 -107.85 -7.69 10.64
C GLY A 874 -106.34 -7.85 10.48
N GLU A 875 -105.65 -6.86 9.88
CA GLU A 875 -104.19 -6.91 9.76
C GLU A 875 -103.49 -6.63 11.10
N LEU A 876 -102.48 -7.44 11.42
CA LEU A 876 -101.65 -7.26 12.62
C LEU A 876 -100.78 -6.01 12.47
N GLU A 877 -100.82 -5.09 13.44
CA GLU A 877 -99.98 -3.90 13.46
C GLU A 877 -99.09 -3.82 14.70
N VAL A 878 -97.98 -3.08 14.60
CA VAL A 878 -97.11 -2.81 15.75
C VAL A 878 -97.74 -1.68 16.59
N ALA A 879 -98.23 -2.04 17.78
CA ALA A 879 -98.72 -1.08 18.77
C ALA A 879 -97.54 -0.46 19.54
N SER A 880 -97.60 0.85 19.79
CA SER A 880 -96.68 1.56 20.69
C SER A 880 -97.36 1.78 22.04
N PHE A 881 -96.63 1.55 23.13
CA PHE A 881 -97.13 1.69 24.51
C PHE A 881 -96.64 3.01 25.13
N ARG A 882 -97.56 3.75 25.77
CA ARG A 882 -97.29 5.02 26.47
C ARG A 882 -98.11 5.10 27.75
N ASN A 883 -97.54 4.64 28.87
CA ASN A 883 -98.23 4.43 30.16
C ASN A 883 -99.46 3.52 30.03
N ASP A 884 -99.34 2.50 29.19
CA ASP A 884 -100.41 1.57 28.87
C ASP A 884 -100.40 0.36 29.79
N LYS A 885 -101.60 -0.10 30.18
CA LYS A 885 -101.78 -1.24 31.08
C LYS A 885 -101.93 -2.54 30.31
N LEU A 886 -101.16 -3.53 30.75
CA LEU A 886 -101.13 -4.90 30.23
C LEU A 886 -101.48 -5.84 31.38
N VAL A 887 -102.69 -6.38 31.38
CA VAL A 887 -103.25 -7.14 32.51
C VAL A 887 -103.37 -8.62 32.13
N LEU A 888 -103.00 -9.51 33.05
CA LEU A 888 -103.11 -10.96 32.87
C LEU A 888 -104.57 -11.39 33.05
N GLU A 889 -105.21 -11.89 31.99
CA GLU A 889 -106.67 -12.12 31.98
C GLU A 889 -107.11 -13.24 32.93
N ASP A 890 -106.33 -14.32 33.02
CA ASP A 890 -106.59 -15.48 33.90
C ASP A 890 -105.98 -15.33 35.31
N SER A 891 -105.65 -14.12 35.76
CA SER A 891 -105.13 -13.91 37.12
C SER A 891 -106.24 -13.94 38.17
N GLU A 892 -106.04 -14.70 39.25
CA GLU A 892 -106.93 -14.66 40.42
C GLU A 892 -106.94 -13.22 40.98
N ARG A 893 -108.09 -12.54 40.94
CA ARG A 893 -108.26 -11.14 41.38
C ARG A 893 -108.25 -11.01 42.91
N MET A 894 -107.21 -11.52 43.56
CA MET A 894 -106.99 -11.46 45.00
C MET A 894 -106.09 -10.30 45.36
N GLN A 895 -106.44 -9.57 46.42
CA GLN A 895 -105.67 -8.41 46.89
C GLN A 895 -104.19 -8.78 47.11
N GLY A 896 -103.29 -7.99 46.52
CA GLY A 896 -101.83 -8.18 46.65
C GLY A 896 -101.23 -9.21 45.68
N THR A 897 -102.02 -9.83 44.81
CA THR A 897 -101.50 -10.63 43.70
C THR A 897 -101.17 -9.72 42.50
N PHE A 898 -100.15 -10.08 41.73
CA PHE A 898 -99.72 -9.28 40.58
C PHE A 898 -100.76 -9.36 39.46
N ALA A 899 -101.22 -8.20 39.01
CA ALA A 899 -102.24 -8.05 37.98
C ALA A 899 -101.64 -7.93 36.58
N GLY A 900 -100.46 -7.33 36.46
CA GLY A 900 -99.90 -7.00 35.15
C GLY A 900 -98.80 -5.94 35.20
N TRP A 901 -98.67 -5.20 34.11
CA TRP A 901 -97.64 -4.18 33.91
C TRP A 901 -98.26 -2.89 33.39
N GLU A 902 -97.72 -1.74 33.80
CA GLU A 902 -97.91 -0.45 33.15
C GLU A 902 -96.59 -0.08 32.48
N ILE A 903 -96.64 0.19 31.17
CA ILE A 903 -95.45 0.32 30.34
C ILE A 903 -95.54 1.58 29.47
N GLY A 904 -94.44 2.34 29.44
CA GLY A 904 -94.16 3.40 28.46
C GLY A 904 -94.21 4.80 29.00
#